data_AF-A0A096AJ31-F1
#
_entry.id   AF-A0A096AJ31-F1
#
_cell.length_a   1.000
_cell.length_b   1.000
_cell.length_c   1.000
_cell.angle_alpha   90.00
_cell.angle_beta   90.00
_cell.angle_gamma   90.00
#
_symmetry.space_group_name_H-M   'P 1'
#
loop_
_entity.id
_entity.type
_entity.pdbx_description
1 polymer ?
#
loop_
_entity_poly.entity_id
_entity_poly.type
_entity_poly.pdbx_seq_one_letter_code
_entity_poly.pdbx_strand_id
1 'polypeptide(L)'
;MGRKFKTMDGNQAAAHVSYGFTEVAAIYPITPSSPMPEHVDEWAASGRKNIFGNTVKVVEMQSEAGAAAAFHGSLQSGALSTTFTSSQGLLLMLPNLYKVAGELLPGVFQVAARALAAHALAIFGDHQDVMAARAAGCAMLAESSVQEVMDLSAVAHLTAIKTRVPFINFFDGFRTSHEIQKIEVWDYEDLKPLVDMEAVKEFRQRSLNPDTPVTRGTAENPDVYFQHREAANKFYLNVPDVVENYMQEINKLTGKNYQLFNYYGAEDATDVVITMGSSAQVVESTVEYLNKMGRKTGFVTVHLFRPFAIDRFINALPKTVKRIAVLDRTKEPGSFGEPLFLDVQAAVVSAGLNVKVIAGRYGLSSKDVIPADIVAVFDNLPKEDGKKHFTLGITDDVTFLSLDRAENVDIRVDGLTECKFWGFGSDGTVGANKSAIKIIGDHTDMYAQAYFDYDSKKSGGVTMSHLRFGKNPINQPYLVTEPQFVACHRQSYVHEYDLIRGIRKGGTFLLNCTWSPEELEEKLPAKLRRQIAEKELNFYIINAAKIASEIGLGGRINMVCQAAFFKLTEIIPVDDAIKYLKDAVVTSYGKKGQNIVDMNNAAIDQGVGALVKVEVPASWKNATVDTEEGKKLRQTGCAGCADREKFVTNICQPINAQAGYDLPVSTFVGYEDGTLPNGTAAYEKRGPALFVPHWIKENCIQCNQCAFVCPHATIRPVLATETEVANGPEGFEAIPALGSKDGLQFRIAVSPLDCLGCGNCADICPAPKGKALVMTSIDEELHLADAWDYSVSIPKKKNFMNTATVKGSQFETPLLEFSGACSGCGETPYARLLTQLFGDRMQIANATGCSSIWGASMPASSYTVNQKGQGPAWGNSLFEDNAEYGYGMYIGVKQIREDLARKAGVMVESATGELKEALQGWLDQVNVGAGSRDRAARLVAALEAADKTPEVQEFLDKKHYLVKRSHWIFGGDGWAYDIGFGGLDHVLASGEDINVFVFDTEVYSNTGGQSSKSTNIAAVAQFAAAGKRTKKKDLGMMAMSYGYVYVAQVAMGADKNQLMKAITEAEAYPGPSLIIAYAPCINHGIKAGMGKAQEEQRRAVAAGYWDLYRFNPVLKEKGMNPFSLDSKEPKESFQDFLMGEVRYASLKKAAPEVAEELFAKTERDAKERRLSYVRLQEGFENIK
;
A
#
# COMPACT_ATOMS: atom_id res chain seq x y z
N MET A 1 -37.32 -6.38 21.06
CA MET A 1 -37.13 -5.06 20.43
C MET A 1 -36.25 -5.29 19.21
N GLY A 2 -36.46 -4.56 18.09
CA GLY A 2 -35.64 -4.74 16.89
C GLY A 2 -34.21 -4.24 17.07
N ARG A 3 -33.25 -4.86 16.36
CA ARG A 3 -31.84 -4.41 16.33
C ARG A 3 -31.73 -3.03 15.71
N LYS A 4 -30.68 -2.29 16.07
CA LYS A 4 -30.44 -0.94 15.54
C LYS A 4 -29.73 -1.03 14.20
N PHE A 5 -30.17 -0.24 13.23
CA PHE A 5 -29.43 -0.07 11.99
C PHE A 5 -28.29 0.93 12.14
N LYS A 6 -27.15 0.66 11.50
CA LYS A 6 -26.04 1.59 11.34
C LYS A 6 -25.33 1.34 10.02
N THR A 7 -24.73 2.39 9.49
CA THR A 7 -23.85 2.28 8.32
C THR A 7 -22.39 2.09 8.72
N MET A 8 -21.83 0.90 8.44
CA MET A 8 -20.44 0.53 8.75
C MET A 8 -19.86 -0.43 7.71
N ASP A 9 -18.54 -0.65 7.76
CA ASP A 9 -17.87 -1.65 6.92
C ASP A 9 -17.66 -2.99 7.63
N GLY A 10 -17.21 -4.01 6.88
CA GLY A 10 -16.97 -5.35 7.41
C GLY A 10 -15.93 -5.38 8.53
N ASN A 11 -14.86 -4.58 8.43
CA ASN A 11 -13.88 -4.47 9.51
C ASN A 11 -14.51 -3.95 10.81
N GLN A 12 -15.30 -2.88 10.73
CA GLN A 12 -15.97 -2.32 11.89
C GLN A 12 -17.00 -3.29 12.49
N ALA A 13 -17.70 -4.07 11.64
CA ALA A 13 -18.61 -5.12 12.09
C ALA A 13 -17.88 -6.25 12.84
N ALA A 14 -16.80 -6.81 12.26
CA ALA A 14 -16.00 -7.87 12.88
C ALA A 14 -15.36 -7.41 14.21
N ALA A 15 -14.83 -6.19 14.24
CA ALA A 15 -14.28 -5.57 15.44
C ALA A 15 -15.38 -5.39 16.51
N HIS A 16 -16.57 -4.93 16.12
CA HIS A 16 -17.69 -4.73 17.05
C HIS A 16 -18.05 -6.03 17.75
N VAL A 17 -18.22 -7.13 17.01
CA VAL A 17 -18.60 -8.42 17.58
C VAL A 17 -17.45 -8.99 18.42
N SER A 18 -16.23 -8.99 17.89
CA SER A 18 -15.06 -9.55 18.57
C SER A 18 -14.78 -8.84 19.90
N TYR A 19 -14.93 -7.52 19.96
CA TYR A 19 -14.77 -6.75 21.20
C TYR A 19 -15.70 -7.24 22.31
N GLY A 20 -16.90 -7.71 21.97
CA GLY A 20 -17.86 -8.26 22.93
C GLY A 20 -17.33 -9.49 23.68
N PHE A 21 -16.61 -10.38 22.99
CA PHE A 21 -16.14 -11.67 23.52
C PHE A 21 -14.68 -11.68 23.97
N THR A 22 -13.97 -10.56 23.81
CA THR A 22 -12.50 -10.51 23.99
C THR A 22 -12.11 -9.87 25.32
N GLU A 23 -11.14 -10.47 26.01
CA GLU A 23 -10.43 -9.87 27.15
C GLU A 23 -9.08 -9.28 26.70
N VAL A 24 -8.34 -9.97 25.83
CA VAL A 24 -7.03 -9.56 25.29
C VAL A 24 -7.01 -9.62 23.76
N ALA A 25 -6.52 -8.57 23.12
CA ALA A 25 -6.27 -8.53 21.68
C ALA A 25 -4.76 -8.34 21.42
N ALA A 26 -4.08 -9.38 20.95
CA ALA A 26 -2.67 -9.31 20.54
C ALA A 26 -2.60 -9.06 19.03
N ILE A 27 -2.03 -7.93 18.60
CA ILE A 27 -2.24 -7.38 17.26
C ILE A 27 -0.94 -6.98 16.58
N TYR A 28 -0.99 -6.89 15.26
CA TYR A 28 0.01 -6.25 14.41
C TYR A 28 -0.68 -5.71 13.14
N PRO A 29 -0.32 -4.53 12.62
CA PRO A 29 -1.02 -3.94 11.49
C PRO A 29 -0.62 -4.54 10.13
N ILE A 30 -1.62 -5.02 9.39
CA ILE A 30 -1.48 -5.40 7.99
C ILE A 30 -2.77 -5.09 7.22
N THR A 31 -2.67 -4.35 6.11
CA THR A 31 -3.79 -4.07 5.21
C THR A 31 -4.34 -5.38 4.62
N PRO A 32 -5.67 -5.58 4.48
CA PRO A 32 -6.77 -4.69 4.87
C PRO A 32 -7.33 -4.92 6.29
N SER A 33 -6.68 -5.70 7.15
CA SER A 33 -7.18 -5.99 8.50
C SER A 33 -6.96 -4.87 9.54
N SER A 34 -5.98 -3.98 9.35
CA SER A 34 -5.61 -2.93 10.32
C SER A 34 -6.76 -2.09 10.90
N PRO A 35 -7.84 -1.74 10.16
CA PRO A 35 -8.95 -1.00 10.74
C PRO A 35 -9.65 -1.72 11.90
N MET A 36 -9.62 -3.05 11.94
CA MET A 36 -10.24 -3.82 13.04
C MET A 36 -9.59 -3.53 14.41
N PRO A 37 -8.27 -3.76 14.61
CA PRO A 37 -7.63 -3.46 15.88
C PRO A 37 -7.60 -1.95 16.17
N GLU A 38 -7.61 -1.07 15.16
CA GLU A 38 -7.70 0.38 15.36
C GLU A 38 -9.02 0.74 16.06
N HIS A 39 -10.15 0.21 15.59
CA HIS A 39 -11.44 0.39 16.27
C HIS A 39 -11.46 -0.19 17.68
N VAL A 40 -10.85 -1.36 17.90
CA VAL A 40 -10.77 -1.97 19.23
C VAL A 40 -9.96 -1.09 20.19
N ASP A 41 -8.82 -0.54 19.74
CA ASP A 41 -7.99 0.37 20.55
C ASP A 41 -8.74 1.66 20.89
N GLU A 42 -9.38 2.30 19.91
CA GLU A 42 -10.19 3.51 20.11
C GLU A 42 -11.35 3.27 21.09
N TRP A 43 -12.04 2.13 20.98
CA TRP A 43 -13.13 1.77 21.89
C TRP A 43 -12.65 1.43 23.30
N ALA A 44 -11.51 0.75 23.42
CA ALA A 44 -10.90 0.49 24.73
C ALA A 44 -10.47 1.80 25.41
N ALA A 45 -9.84 2.71 24.67
CA ALA A 45 -9.42 4.02 25.17
C ALA A 45 -10.59 4.92 25.58
N SER A 46 -11.75 4.78 24.94
CA SER A 46 -12.99 5.48 25.30
C SER A 46 -13.82 4.78 26.38
N GLY A 47 -13.36 3.63 26.90
CA GLY A 47 -13.97 2.94 28.03
C GLY A 47 -15.12 1.98 27.69
N ARG A 48 -15.28 1.61 26.41
CA ARG A 48 -16.32 0.62 25.99
C ARG A 48 -16.15 -0.68 26.76
N LYS A 49 -17.24 -1.28 27.23
CA LYS A 49 -17.21 -2.55 27.97
C LYS A 49 -17.56 -3.73 27.06
N ASN A 50 -16.85 -4.84 27.23
CA ASN A 50 -17.20 -6.15 26.68
C ASN A 50 -18.31 -6.81 27.51
N ILE A 51 -18.76 -8.01 27.14
CA ILE A 51 -19.84 -8.73 27.85
C ILE A 51 -19.47 -9.10 29.30
N PHE A 52 -18.19 -9.07 29.63
CA PHE A 52 -17.63 -9.33 30.97
C PHE A 52 -17.49 -8.07 31.83
N GLY A 53 -17.88 -6.90 31.32
CA GLY A 53 -17.81 -5.63 32.05
C GLY A 53 -16.44 -4.93 32.04
N ASN A 54 -15.49 -5.41 31.23
CA ASN A 54 -14.12 -4.91 31.14
C ASN A 54 -13.84 -4.23 29.80
N THR A 55 -12.82 -3.37 29.74
CA THR A 55 -12.27 -2.87 28.48
C THR A 55 -11.30 -3.91 27.90
N VAL A 56 -11.27 -4.07 26.58
CA VAL A 56 -10.31 -4.97 25.92
C VAL A 56 -8.88 -4.47 26.15
N LYS A 57 -7.97 -5.38 26.49
CA LYS A 57 -6.54 -5.08 26.55
C LYS A 57 -5.90 -5.29 25.18
N VAL A 58 -5.65 -4.20 24.46
CA VAL A 58 -4.94 -4.23 23.17
C VAL A 58 -3.43 -4.19 23.41
N VAL A 59 -2.70 -5.08 22.72
CA VAL A 59 -1.23 -5.18 22.79
C VAL A 59 -0.67 -5.34 21.38
N GLU A 60 0.04 -4.33 20.91
CA GLU A 60 0.82 -4.39 19.67
C GLU A 60 2.12 -5.18 19.89
N MET A 61 2.40 -6.13 19.00
CA MET A 61 3.64 -6.91 18.99
C MET A 61 4.61 -6.44 17.90
N GLN A 62 5.80 -7.03 17.80
CA GLN A 62 6.80 -6.68 16.78
C GLN A 62 6.49 -7.23 15.38
N SER A 63 5.63 -8.24 15.31
CA SER A 63 5.20 -8.92 14.08
C SER A 63 3.98 -9.78 14.37
N GLU A 64 3.31 -10.28 13.33
CA GLU A 64 2.21 -11.24 13.46
C GLU A 64 2.65 -12.55 14.11
N ALA A 65 3.91 -12.99 13.91
CA ALA A 65 4.45 -14.14 14.63
C ALA A 65 4.48 -13.91 16.15
N GLY A 66 4.89 -12.71 16.57
CA GLY A 66 4.84 -12.28 17.97
C GLY A 66 3.41 -12.14 18.49
N ALA A 67 2.49 -11.60 17.67
CA ALA A 67 1.07 -11.50 18.01
C ALA A 67 0.43 -12.89 18.21
N ALA A 68 0.74 -13.86 17.36
CA ALA A 68 0.24 -15.22 17.48
C ALA A 68 0.78 -15.93 18.74
N ALA A 69 2.05 -15.70 19.09
CA ALA A 69 2.63 -16.25 20.33
C ALA A 69 2.03 -15.59 21.59
N ALA A 70 1.82 -14.27 21.57
CA ALA A 70 1.18 -13.56 22.68
C ALA A 70 -0.30 -13.97 22.84
N PHE A 71 -1.01 -14.16 21.73
CA PHE A 71 -2.36 -14.73 21.68
C PHE A 71 -2.39 -16.14 22.30
N HIS A 72 -1.45 -17.01 21.92
CA HIS A 72 -1.31 -18.36 22.48
C HIS A 72 -1.05 -18.34 23.99
N GLY A 73 -0.09 -17.53 24.46
CA GLY A 73 0.23 -17.39 25.88
C GLY A 73 -0.92 -16.81 26.71
N SER A 74 -1.67 -15.85 26.15
CA SER A 74 -2.86 -15.26 26.78
C SER A 74 -3.97 -16.29 26.99
N LEU A 75 -4.26 -17.11 25.97
CA LEU A 75 -5.22 -18.21 26.09
C LEU A 75 -4.75 -19.28 27.08
N GLN A 76 -3.47 -19.64 27.08
CA GLN A 76 -2.90 -20.55 28.06
C GLN A 76 -3.05 -20.03 29.50
N SER A 77 -3.11 -18.71 29.68
CA SER A 77 -3.30 -18.05 30.97
C SER A 77 -4.77 -17.85 31.36
N GLY A 78 -5.71 -18.34 30.55
CA GLY A 78 -7.15 -18.32 30.86
C GLY A 78 -7.90 -17.05 30.46
N ALA A 79 -7.30 -16.18 29.62
CA ALA A 79 -7.97 -15.00 29.08
C ALA A 79 -8.49 -15.27 27.65
N LEU A 80 -9.78 -15.00 27.41
CA LEU A 80 -10.36 -15.11 26.07
C LEU A 80 -9.72 -14.07 25.15
N SER A 81 -9.12 -14.55 24.06
CA SER A 81 -8.24 -13.71 23.24
C SER A 81 -8.62 -13.75 21.76
N THR A 82 -8.43 -12.62 21.08
CA THR A 82 -8.63 -12.46 19.63
C THR A 82 -7.37 -11.87 18.99
N THR A 83 -7.24 -12.04 17.68
CA THR A 83 -6.25 -11.31 16.86
C THR A 83 -6.85 -10.96 15.50
N PHE A 84 -6.22 -10.05 14.77
CA PHE A 84 -6.67 -9.54 13.48
C PHE A 84 -5.48 -9.59 12.51
N THR A 85 -5.65 -10.21 11.33
CA THR A 85 -4.55 -10.38 10.37
C THR A 85 -5.06 -10.61 8.94
N SER A 86 -4.12 -10.71 7.99
CA SER A 86 -4.34 -10.98 6.56
C SER A 86 -3.04 -11.51 5.93
N SER A 87 -3.11 -12.19 4.79
CA SER A 87 -1.97 -12.40 3.86
C SER A 87 -0.70 -12.92 4.54
N GLN A 88 0.44 -12.25 4.32
CA GLN A 88 1.74 -12.56 4.90
C GLN A 88 1.68 -12.67 6.43
N GLY A 89 0.87 -11.81 7.06
CA GLY A 89 0.67 -11.83 8.49
C GLY A 89 0.09 -13.15 8.97
N LEU A 90 -0.90 -13.71 8.27
CA LEU A 90 -1.46 -15.03 8.61
C LEU A 90 -0.43 -16.15 8.41
N LEU A 91 0.42 -16.07 7.38
CA LEU A 91 1.51 -17.04 7.19
C LEU A 91 2.48 -17.05 8.38
N LEU A 92 2.82 -15.88 8.92
CA LEU A 92 3.67 -15.75 10.11
C LEU A 92 2.99 -16.31 11.38
N MET A 93 1.66 -16.41 11.41
CA MET A 93 0.93 -17.02 12.52
C MET A 93 0.85 -18.55 12.41
N LEU A 94 1.11 -19.13 11.24
CA LEU A 94 0.88 -20.56 10.95
C LEU A 94 1.49 -21.52 11.99
N PRO A 95 2.74 -21.34 12.47
CA PRO A 95 3.30 -22.22 13.50
C PRO A 95 2.48 -22.23 14.80
N ASN A 96 1.98 -21.07 15.22
CA ASN A 96 1.17 -20.96 16.43
C ASN A 96 -0.28 -21.42 16.23
N LEU A 97 -0.82 -21.36 15.01
CA LEU A 97 -2.14 -21.95 14.72
C LEU A 97 -2.18 -23.44 15.08
N TYR A 98 -1.15 -24.20 14.70
CA TYR A 98 -1.01 -25.62 15.07
C TYR A 98 -0.96 -25.83 16.59
N LYS A 99 -0.27 -24.95 17.32
CA LYS A 99 -0.16 -25.02 18.78
C LYS A 99 -1.48 -24.73 19.47
N VAL A 100 -2.17 -23.65 19.08
CA VAL A 100 -3.47 -23.25 19.64
C VAL A 100 -4.53 -24.31 19.36
N ALA A 101 -4.56 -24.86 18.15
CA ALA A 101 -5.48 -25.94 17.77
C ALA A 101 -5.16 -27.25 18.50
N GLY A 102 -3.88 -27.66 18.51
CA GLY A 102 -3.44 -28.89 19.16
C GLY A 102 -3.64 -28.90 20.68
N GLU A 103 -3.61 -27.72 21.32
CA GLU A 103 -3.85 -27.57 22.75
C GLU A 103 -5.32 -27.27 23.10
N LEU A 104 -6.20 -27.22 22.08
CA LEU A 104 -7.64 -26.98 22.21
C LEU A 104 -7.94 -25.72 23.03
N LEU A 105 -7.50 -24.58 22.50
CA LEU A 105 -7.68 -23.26 23.10
C LEU A 105 -8.76 -22.45 22.34
N PRO A 106 -9.72 -21.82 23.06
CA PRO A 106 -10.91 -21.19 22.48
C PRO A 106 -10.64 -19.75 21.97
N GLY A 107 -9.71 -19.60 21.05
CA GLY A 107 -9.35 -18.32 20.45
C GLY A 107 -9.94 -18.11 19.04
N VAL A 108 -10.11 -16.86 18.63
CA VAL A 108 -10.59 -16.50 17.29
C VAL A 108 -9.59 -15.59 16.57
N PHE A 109 -9.23 -15.98 15.34
CA PHE A 109 -8.45 -15.20 14.40
C PHE A 109 -9.42 -14.56 13.41
N GLN A 110 -9.49 -13.23 13.41
CA GLN A 110 -10.30 -12.47 12.46
C GLN A 110 -9.46 -12.10 11.25
N VAL A 111 -9.86 -12.59 10.07
CA VAL A 111 -9.04 -12.48 8.85
C VAL A 111 -9.81 -11.76 7.74
N ALA A 112 -9.32 -10.59 7.35
CA ALA A 112 -9.73 -9.97 6.10
C ALA A 112 -8.91 -10.60 4.96
N ALA A 113 -9.42 -11.67 4.36
CA ALA A 113 -8.67 -12.56 3.46
C ALA A 113 -8.07 -11.81 2.27
N ARG A 114 -6.77 -12.00 2.04
CA ARG A 114 -5.95 -11.22 1.11
C ARG A 114 -4.95 -12.10 0.35
N ALA A 115 -4.69 -11.70 -0.90
CA ALA A 115 -3.66 -12.27 -1.76
C ALA A 115 -2.29 -12.41 -1.09
N LEU A 116 -1.58 -13.50 -1.39
CA LEU A 116 -0.18 -13.68 -1.01
C LEU A 116 0.75 -13.05 -2.05
N ALA A 117 1.87 -12.50 -1.59
CA ALA A 117 2.95 -12.02 -2.45
C ALA A 117 3.65 -13.23 -3.11
N ALA A 118 3.58 -13.29 -4.44
CA ALA A 118 4.21 -14.34 -5.26
C ALA A 118 5.13 -13.72 -6.30
N HIS A 119 4.67 -13.50 -7.54
CA HIS A 119 5.38 -12.71 -8.55
C HIS A 119 5.34 -11.19 -8.23
N ALA A 120 4.35 -10.76 -7.46
CA ALA A 120 4.17 -9.38 -7.01
C ALA A 120 3.39 -9.35 -5.69
N LEU A 121 3.54 -8.26 -4.94
CA LEU A 121 2.71 -7.94 -3.78
C LEU A 121 1.33 -7.45 -4.24
N ALA A 122 0.27 -7.99 -3.66
CA ALA A 122 -1.09 -7.47 -3.79
C ALA A 122 -1.70 -7.22 -2.41
N ILE A 123 -2.32 -6.04 -2.21
CA ILE A 123 -3.02 -5.73 -0.96
C ILE A 123 -4.48 -6.21 -0.95
N PHE A 124 -4.98 -6.64 -2.10
CA PHE A 124 -6.40 -6.88 -2.35
C PHE A 124 -6.85 -8.31 -2.01
N GLY A 125 -8.17 -8.50 -1.94
CA GLY A 125 -8.79 -9.68 -1.36
C GLY A 125 -8.91 -10.89 -2.28
N ASP A 126 -8.43 -12.03 -1.79
CA ASP A 126 -8.73 -13.38 -2.24
C ASP A 126 -8.45 -14.37 -1.07
N HIS A 127 -8.59 -15.67 -1.27
CA HIS A 127 -8.51 -16.67 -0.21
C HIS A 127 -7.14 -17.37 -0.11
N GLN A 128 -6.09 -16.90 -0.80
CA GLN A 128 -4.79 -17.57 -0.80
C GLN A 128 -4.22 -17.76 0.61
N ASP A 129 -4.40 -16.78 1.49
CA ASP A 129 -3.90 -16.80 2.86
C ASP A 129 -4.64 -17.81 3.76
N VAL A 130 -5.97 -17.75 3.81
CA VAL A 130 -6.79 -18.68 4.60
C VAL A 130 -6.66 -20.11 4.09
N MET A 131 -6.51 -20.31 2.77
CA MET A 131 -6.28 -21.63 2.19
C MET A 131 -4.90 -22.20 2.52
N ALA A 132 -3.88 -21.36 2.72
CA ALA A 132 -2.57 -21.79 3.22
C ALA A 132 -2.63 -22.29 4.68
N ALA A 133 -3.60 -21.82 5.47
CA ALA A 133 -3.79 -22.21 6.87
C ALA A 133 -4.72 -23.42 7.08
N ARG A 134 -5.36 -23.95 6.03
CA ARG A 134 -6.45 -24.96 6.15
C ARG A 134 -6.09 -26.27 6.86
N ALA A 135 -4.79 -26.60 6.93
CA ALA A 135 -4.28 -27.81 7.58
C ALA A 135 -3.91 -27.61 9.06
N ALA A 136 -3.93 -26.37 9.57
CA ALA A 136 -3.48 -26.04 10.92
C ALA A 136 -4.37 -26.60 12.05
N GLY A 137 -5.58 -27.05 11.71
CA GLY A 137 -6.54 -27.58 12.68
C GLY A 137 -7.45 -26.53 13.31
N CYS A 138 -7.44 -25.29 12.84
CA CYS A 138 -8.51 -24.33 13.19
C CYS A 138 -9.78 -24.67 12.42
N ALA A 139 -10.94 -24.44 13.04
CA ALA A 139 -12.20 -24.35 12.30
C ALA A 139 -12.16 -23.08 11.42
N MET A 140 -12.88 -23.08 10.29
CA MET A 140 -12.86 -21.99 9.33
C MET A 140 -14.28 -21.60 8.95
N LEU A 141 -14.68 -20.37 9.29
CA LEU A 141 -16.01 -19.81 9.04
C LEU A 141 -15.90 -18.61 8.09
N ALA A 142 -16.62 -18.67 6.98
CA ALA A 142 -16.63 -17.68 5.92
C ALA A 142 -17.91 -16.82 5.96
N GLU A 143 -17.73 -15.51 5.78
CA GLU A 143 -18.80 -14.52 5.83
C GLU A 143 -18.86 -13.74 4.50
N SER A 144 -20.03 -13.73 3.86
CA SER A 144 -20.22 -13.30 2.47
C SER A 144 -20.65 -11.84 2.31
N SER A 145 -20.97 -11.15 3.41
CA SER A 145 -21.45 -9.77 3.41
C SER A 145 -21.16 -9.07 4.72
N VAL A 146 -21.27 -7.74 4.75
CA VAL A 146 -21.09 -6.96 5.99
C VAL A 146 -22.10 -7.37 7.07
N GLN A 147 -23.34 -7.67 6.68
CA GLN A 147 -24.36 -8.18 7.62
C GLN A 147 -24.00 -9.57 8.14
N GLU A 148 -23.49 -10.47 7.29
CA GLU A 148 -23.02 -11.78 7.74
C GLU A 148 -21.83 -11.66 8.68
N VAL A 149 -20.92 -10.72 8.45
CA VAL A 149 -19.82 -10.44 9.40
C VAL A 149 -20.39 -10.05 10.77
N MET A 150 -21.41 -9.19 10.80
CA MET A 150 -22.08 -8.86 12.06
C MET A 150 -22.75 -10.09 12.69
N ASP A 151 -23.48 -10.90 11.91
CA ASP A 151 -24.32 -11.97 12.44
C ASP A 151 -23.52 -13.22 12.85
N LEU A 152 -22.55 -13.65 12.03
CA LEU A 152 -21.86 -14.93 12.15
C LEU A 152 -20.54 -14.87 12.93
N SER A 153 -19.92 -13.69 13.08
CA SER A 153 -18.70 -13.57 13.90
C SER A 153 -18.94 -14.02 15.35
N ALA A 154 -20.17 -13.84 15.86
CA ALA A 154 -20.55 -14.31 17.19
C ALA A 154 -20.57 -15.84 17.27
N VAL A 155 -20.98 -16.52 16.19
CA VAL A 155 -20.99 -17.99 16.09
C VAL A 155 -19.57 -18.54 16.23
N ALA A 156 -18.57 -17.91 15.62
CA ALA A 156 -17.17 -18.32 15.76
C ALA A 156 -16.69 -18.25 17.21
N HIS A 157 -16.94 -17.13 17.91
CA HIS A 157 -16.56 -16.96 19.33
C HIS A 157 -17.29 -17.94 20.25
N LEU A 158 -18.61 -18.04 20.11
CA LEU A 158 -19.45 -18.93 20.92
C LEU A 158 -19.07 -20.40 20.73
N THR A 159 -18.79 -20.80 19.48
CA THR A 159 -18.38 -22.18 19.16
C THR A 159 -16.98 -22.47 19.68
N ALA A 160 -16.02 -21.53 19.54
CA ALA A 160 -14.68 -21.71 20.06
C ALA A 160 -14.70 -21.96 21.58
N ILE A 161 -15.47 -21.15 22.33
CA ILE A 161 -15.66 -21.32 23.77
C ILE A 161 -16.26 -22.69 24.10
N LYS A 162 -17.34 -23.08 23.40
CA LYS A 162 -18.09 -24.31 23.69
C LYS A 162 -17.32 -25.59 23.33
N THR A 163 -16.60 -25.59 22.22
CA THR A 163 -15.92 -26.78 21.67
C THR A 163 -14.45 -26.87 22.02
N ARG A 164 -13.84 -25.75 22.44
CA ARG A 164 -12.40 -25.55 22.61
C ARG A 164 -11.58 -25.53 21.31
N VAL A 165 -12.22 -25.64 20.14
CA VAL A 165 -11.51 -25.59 18.85
C VAL A 165 -11.40 -24.13 18.43
N PRO A 166 -10.19 -23.61 18.12
CA PRO A 166 -10.02 -22.23 17.67
C PRO A 166 -10.59 -22.01 16.26
N PHE A 167 -10.98 -20.77 15.96
CA PHE A 167 -11.57 -20.40 14.68
C PHE A 167 -10.69 -19.42 13.89
N ILE A 168 -10.56 -19.63 12.60
CA ILE A 168 -10.27 -18.61 11.59
C ILE A 168 -11.62 -18.14 11.05
N ASN A 169 -12.05 -16.97 11.49
CA ASN A 169 -13.25 -16.31 10.99
C ASN A 169 -12.84 -15.32 9.91
N PHE A 170 -13.36 -15.44 8.70
CA PHE A 170 -12.83 -14.70 7.57
C PHE A 170 -13.89 -14.18 6.59
N PHE A 171 -13.54 -13.07 5.96
CA PHE A 171 -14.32 -12.36 4.96
C PHE A 171 -13.39 -11.69 3.96
N ASP A 172 -13.92 -11.35 2.78
CA ASP A 172 -13.09 -10.93 1.66
C ASP A 172 -12.46 -9.55 1.89
N GLY A 173 -11.13 -9.50 1.81
CA GLY A 173 -10.33 -8.27 1.90
C GLY A 173 -10.75 -7.25 0.85
N PHE A 174 -10.84 -5.98 1.25
CA PHE A 174 -11.51 -4.88 0.55
C PHE A 174 -13.00 -5.11 0.24
N ARG A 175 -13.33 -6.16 -0.53
CA ARG A 175 -14.68 -6.40 -1.07
C ARG A 175 -15.77 -6.50 -0.02
N THR A 176 -15.46 -7.04 1.16
CA THR A 176 -16.36 -7.04 2.34
C THR A 176 -15.79 -6.18 3.45
N SER A 177 -14.49 -6.30 3.74
CA SER A 177 -13.85 -5.58 4.86
C SER A 177 -13.95 -4.05 4.77
N HIS A 178 -13.99 -3.48 3.56
CA HIS A 178 -14.03 -2.03 3.31
C HIS A 178 -15.30 -1.59 2.57
N GLU A 179 -16.18 -2.53 2.21
CA GLU A 179 -17.49 -2.19 1.70
C GLU A 179 -18.33 -1.65 2.84
N ILE A 180 -18.86 -0.44 2.68
CA ILE A 180 -19.74 0.15 3.68
C ILE A 180 -21.17 -0.25 3.34
N GLN A 181 -21.88 -0.83 4.30
CA GLN A 181 -23.31 -1.14 4.18
C GLN A 181 -24.10 -0.62 5.38
N LYS A 182 -25.39 -0.31 5.17
CA LYS A 182 -26.35 -0.17 6.26
C LYS A 182 -26.80 -1.57 6.72
N ILE A 183 -26.45 -1.91 7.95
CA ILE A 183 -26.68 -3.24 8.55
C ILE A 183 -27.41 -3.13 9.89
N GLU A 184 -28.05 -4.20 10.32
CA GLU A 184 -28.50 -4.40 11.69
C GLU A 184 -27.33 -4.79 12.59
N VAL A 185 -27.23 -4.19 13.78
CA VAL A 185 -26.10 -4.33 14.70
C VAL A 185 -26.51 -4.98 16.02
N TRP A 186 -25.66 -5.83 16.57
CA TRP A 186 -25.85 -6.42 17.89
C TRP A 186 -25.79 -5.40 19.02
N ASP A 187 -26.67 -5.58 20.01
CA ASP A 187 -26.35 -5.17 21.38
C ASP A 187 -25.62 -6.32 22.09
N TYR A 188 -24.67 -6.00 22.95
CA TYR A 188 -23.93 -7.00 23.72
C TYR A 188 -24.85 -7.73 24.70
N GLU A 189 -25.91 -7.09 25.16
CA GLU A 189 -26.92 -7.74 26.02
C GLU A 189 -27.74 -8.81 25.28
N ASP A 190 -27.84 -8.75 23.94
CA ASP A 190 -28.50 -9.79 23.15
C ASP A 190 -27.62 -11.03 22.98
N LEU A 191 -26.29 -10.84 22.90
CA LEU A 191 -25.32 -11.94 22.70
C LEU A 191 -24.88 -12.60 24.02
N LYS A 192 -24.87 -11.85 25.11
CA LYS A 192 -24.41 -12.32 26.43
C LYS A 192 -25.13 -13.58 26.94
N PRO A 193 -26.46 -13.76 26.77
CA PRO A 193 -27.17 -14.97 27.18
C PRO A 193 -26.74 -16.24 26.41
N LEU A 194 -26.15 -16.09 25.22
CA LEU A 194 -25.69 -17.22 24.41
C LEU A 194 -24.36 -17.81 24.89
N VAL A 195 -23.62 -17.08 25.74
CA VAL A 195 -22.30 -17.53 26.20
C VAL A 195 -22.44 -18.65 27.23
N ASP A 196 -21.84 -19.80 26.94
CA ASP A 196 -21.71 -20.88 27.90
C ASP A 196 -20.67 -20.53 28.99
N MET A 197 -21.15 -19.95 30.09
CA MET A 197 -20.31 -19.54 31.22
C MET A 197 -19.67 -20.71 31.97
N GLU A 198 -20.24 -21.92 31.89
CA GLU A 198 -19.57 -23.11 32.45
C GLU A 198 -18.38 -23.51 31.57
N ALA A 199 -18.50 -23.44 30.24
CA ALA A 199 -17.36 -23.66 29.34
C ALA A 199 -16.24 -22.62 29.55
N VAL A 200 -16.59 -21.34 29.79
CA VAL A 200 -15.62 -20.28 30.17
C VAL A 200 -14.93 -20.60 31.49
N LYS A 201 -15.69 -21.02 32.50
CA LYS A 201 -15.16 -21.41 33.81
C LYS A 201 -14.22 -22.60 33.70
N GLU A 202 -14.60 -23.63 32.94
CA GLU A 202 -13.74 -24.78 32.69
C GLU A 202 -12.47 -24.42 31.91
N PHE A 203 -12.56 -23.52 30.93
CA PHE A 203 -11.39 -22.99 30.22
C PHE A 203 -10.40 -22.35 31.19
N ARG A 204 -10.90 -21.52 32.11
CA ARG A 204 -10.09 -20.88 33.15
C ARG A 204 -9.49 -21.90 34.12
N GLN A 205 -10.25 -22.92 34.53
CA GLN A 205 -9.74 -24.00 35.39
C GLN A 205 -8.62 -24.83 34.73
N ARG A 206 -8.61 -24.91 33.40
CA ARG A 206 -7.56 -25.58 32.63
C ARG A 206 -6.36 -24.68 32.30
N SER A 207 -6.35 -23.42 32.69
CA SER A 207 -5.23 -22.51 32.39
C SER A 207 -3.95 -22.90 33.16
N LEU A 208 -2.80 -22.40 32.70
CA LEU A 208 -1.54 -22.52 33.43
C LEU A 208 -1.61 -21.64 34.67
N ASN A 209 -1.66 -22.26 35.85
CA ASN A 209 -1.74 -21.58 37.14
C ASN A 209 -0.82 -22.29 38.15
N PRO A 210 0.07 -21.58 38.88
CA PRO A 210 0.95 -22.20 39.87
C PRO A 210 0.22 -22.85 41.06
N ASP A 211 -1.03 -22.46 41.34
CA ASP A 211 -1.86 -23.08 42.39
C ASP A 211 -2.42 -24.45 41.96
N THR A 212 -2.50 -24.70 40.64
CA THR A 212 -2.91 -25.99 40.05
C THR A 212 -2.02 -26.29 38.83
N PRO A 213 -0.71 -26.54 39.02
CA PRO A 213 0.24 -26.54 37.94
C PRO A 213 0.09 -27.77 37.03
N VAL A 214 0.27 -27.56 35.73
CA VAL A 214 0.32 -28.62 34.71
C VAL A 214 1.47 -28.35 33.74
N THR A 215 1.94 -29.39 33.06
CA THR A 215 2.96 -29.29 32.00
C THR A 215 2.30 -29.43 30.63
N ARG A 216 2.63 -28.54 29.67
CA ARG A 216 2.11 -28.55 28.29
C ARG A 216 3.23 -28.32 27.29
N GLY A 217 2.99 -28.71 26.03
CA GLY A 217 3.97 -28.55 24.96
C GLY A 217 5.20 -29.46 25.11
N THR A 218 4.98 -30.68 25.61
CA THR A 218 6.02 -31.70 25.78
C THR A 218 6.60 -32.15 24.43
N ALA A 219 7.79 -32.77 24.48
CA ALA A 219 8.33 -33.55 23.37
C ALA A 219 7.87 -35.01 23.52
N GLU A 220 7.33 -35.59 22.45
CA GLU A 220 6.84 -36.97 22.44
C GLU A 220 7.58 -37.81 21.41
N ASN A 221 7.79 -39.08 21.75
CA ASN A 221 8.38 -40.07 20.86
C ASN A 221 7.29 -40.67 19.93
N PRO A 222 7.70 -41.39 18.87
CA PRO A 222 6.76 -42.04 17.95
C PRO A 222 5.84 -43.10 18.58
N ASP A 223 6.16 -43.61 19.76
CA ASP A 223 5.40 -44.64 20.48
C ASP A 223 4.04 -44.14 20.99
N VAL A 224 3.87 -42.83 21.22
CA VAL A 224 2.63 -42.24 21.74
C VAL A 224 2.11 -41.03 20.96
N TYR A 225 2.97 -40.33 20.19
CA TYR A 225 2.57 -39.09 19.51
C TYR A 225 1.34 -39.26 18.62
N PHE A 226 1.28 -40.36 17.84
CA PHE A 226 0.16 -40.57 16.93
C PHE A 226 -1.15 -40.76 17.70
N GLN A 227 -1.16 -41.63 18.72
CA GLN A 227 -2.34 -41.88 19.55
C GLN A 227 -2.79 -40.60 20.27
N HIS A 228 -1.86 -39.79 20.76
CA HIS A 228 -2.18 -38.54 21.44
C HIS A 228 -2.73 -37.49 20.46
N ARG A 229 -2.20 -37.41 19.23
CA ARG A 229 -2.69 -36.50 18.19
C ARG A 229 -4.14 -36.79 17.78
N GLU A 230 -4.52 -38.08 17.73
CA GLU A 230 -5.87 -38.55 17.42
C GLU A 230 -6.86 -38.37 18.59
N ALA A 231 -6.37 -38.20 19.82
CA ALA A 231 -7.23 -38.02 21.00
C ALA A 231 -8.12 -36.75 20.92
N ALA A 232 -7.75 -35.79 20.07
CA ALA A 232 -8.51 -34.57 19.83
C ALA A 232 -9.74 -34.78 18.91
N ASN A 233 -9.87 -35.92 18.21
CA ASN A 233 -10.90 -36.13 17.18
C ASN A 233 -12.33 -35.86 17.67
N LYS A 234 -12.65 -36.25 18.91
CA LYS A 234 -13.99 -36.05 19.49
C LYS A 234 -14.40 -34.57 19.56
N PHE A 235 -13.44 -33.65 19.67
CA PHE A 235 -13.72 -32.22 19.71
C PHE A 235 -14.10 -31.72 18.31
N TYR A 236 -13.35 -32.13 17.29
CA TYR A 236 -13.58 -31.77 15.89
C TYR A 236 -14.88 -32.35 15.34
N LEU A 237 -15.20 -33.61 15.66
CA LEU A 237 -16.43 -34.26 15.21
C LEU A 237 -17.69 -33.54 15.73
N ASN A 238 -17.60 -32.84 16.86
CA ASN A 238 -18.70 -32.09 17.46
C ASN A 238 -18.82 -30.65 16.96
N VAL A 239 -17.82 -30.11 16.25
CA VAL A 239 -17.84 -28.70 15.80
C VAL A 239 -19.04 -28.41 14.88
N PRO A 240 -19.35 -29.21 13.84
CA PRO A 240 -20.48 -28.94 12.95
C PRO A 240 -21.82 -28.77 13.70
N ASP A 241 -22.13 -29.67 14.63
CA ASP A 241 -23.37 -29.64 15.40
C ASP A 241 -23.47 -28.38 16.29
N VAL A 242 -22.35 -27.94 16.88
CA VAL A 242 -22.33 -26.74 17.71
C VAL A 242 -22.44 -25.46 16.88
N VAL A 243 -21.81 -25.41 15.70
CA VAL A 243 -21.97 -24.29 14.76
C VAL A 243 -23.43 -24.20 14.30
N GLU A 244 -24.05 -25.33 13.90
CA GLU A 244 -25.47 -25.36 13.53
C GLU A 244 -26.36 -24.86 14.67
N ASN A 245 -26.11 -25.29 15.91
CA ASN A 245 -26.87 -24.83 17.08
C ASN A 245 -26.76 -23.31 17.27
N TYR A 246 -25.56 -22.74 17.23
CA TYR A 246 -25.42 -21.29 17.40
C TYR A 246 -25.93 -20.49 16.19
N MET A 247 -25.81 -21.01 14.96
CA MET A 247 -26.49 -20.42 13.81
C MET A 247 -28.01 -20.41 14.00
N GLN A 248 -28.60 -21.46 14.56
CA GLN A 248 -30.03 -21.49 14.89
C GLN A 248 -30.41 -20.48 15.97
N GLU A 249 -29.60 -20.30 17.01
CA GLU A 249 -29.84 -19.24 18.01
C GLU A 249 -29.77 -17.85 17.38
N ILE A 250 -28.77 -17.60 16.52
CA ILE A 250 -28.68 -16.35 15.76
C ILE A 250 -29.91 -16.18 14.86
N ASN A 251 -30.34 -17.21 14.14
CA ASN A 251 -31.54 -17.19 13.29
C ASN A 251 -32.80 -16.81 14.06
N LYS A 252 -32.97 -17.29 15.31
CA LYS A 252 -34.11 -16.91 16.18
C LYS A 252 -34.09 -15.42 16.52
N LEU A 253 -32.90 -14.84 16.72
CA LEU A 253 -32.74 -13.42 17.08
C LEU A 253 -32.87 -12.49 15.87
N THR A 254 -32.42 -12.93 14.69
CA THR A 254 -32.33 -12.09 13.48
C THR A 254 -33.46 -12.32 12.49
N GLY A 255 -34.16 -13.46 12.57
CA GLY A 255 -35.08 -13.92 11.54
C GLY A 255 -34.40 -14.37 10.24
N LYS A 256 -33.07 -14.57 10.25
CA LYS A 256 -32.30 -15.13 9.12
C LYS A 256 -32.31 -16.66 9.16
N ASN A 257 -31.71 -17.30 8.15
CA ASN A 257 -31.64 -18.75 8.03
C ASN A 257 -30.21 -19.20 7.65
N TYR A 258 -29.25 -18.96 8.53
CA TYR A 258 -27.89 -19.46 8.37
C TYR A 258 -27.81 -20.97 8.66
N GLN A 259 -27.04 -21.67 7.83
CA GLN A 259 -26.69 -23.09 7.92
C GLN A 259 -25.20 -23.26 7.60
N LEU A 260 -24.63 -24.45 7.77
CA LEU A 260 -23.24 -24.70 7.37
C LEU A 260 -23.04 -24.50 5.85
N PHE A 261 -24.05 -24.93 5.11
CA PHE A 261 -24.15 -24.85 3.65
C PHE A 261 -25.56 -24.36 3.30
N ASN A 262 -25.66 -23.15 2.76
CA ASN A 262 -26.94 -22.55 2.41
C ASN A 262 -27.23 -22.75 0.92
N TYR A 263 -28.29 -23.50 0.60
CA TYR A 263 -28.80 -23.61 -0.77
C TYR A 263 -29.80 -22.50 -1.09
N TYR A 264 -29.72 -21.98 -2.32
CA TYR A 264 -30.73 -21.08 -2.89
C TYR A 264 -30.88 -21.34 -4.40
N GLY A 265 -32.11 -21.31 -4.90
CA GLY A 265 -32.44 -21.52 -6.31
C GLY A 265 -33.68 -22.38 -6.50
N ALA A 266 -33.82 -22.95 -7.69
CA ALA A 266 -34.96 -23.82 -8.02
C ALA A 266 -34.93 -25.11 -7.19
N GLU A 267 -36.07 -25.56 -6.65
CA GLU A 267 -36.15 -26.83 -5.91
C GLU A 267 -35.77 -28.04 -6.77
N ASP A 268 -35.96 -27.94 -8.08
CA ASP A 268 -35.64 -28.96 -9.08
C ASP A 268 -34.39 -28.62 -9.91
N ALA A 269 -33.46 -27.83 -9.36
CA ALA A 269 -32.24 -27.42 -10.05
C ALA A 269 -31.44 -28.62 -10.57
N THR A 270 -30.92 -28.50 -11.80
CA THR A 270 -30.04 -29.48 -12.43
C THR A 270 -28.58 -29.05 -12.43
N ASP A 271 -28.34 -27.74 -12.42
CA ASP A 271 -27.02 -27.13 -12.54
C ASP A 271 -26.81 -26.19 -11.34
N VAL A 272 -25.77 -26.44 -10.56
CA VAL A 272 -25.51 -25.75 -9.28
C VAL A 272 -24.11 -25.15 -9.25
N VAL A 273 -23.97 -23.96 -8.70
CA VAL A 273 -22.66 -23.35 -8.39
C VAL A 273 -22.39 -23.48 -6.89
N ILE A 274 -21.15 -23.81 -6.50
CA ILE A 274 -20.72 -23.80 -5.10
C ILE A 274 -19.64 -22.76 -4.95
N THR A 275 -19.79 -21.87 -3.97
CA THR A 275 -18.83 -20.81 -3.72
C THR A 275 -18.82 -20.40 -2.25
N MET A 276 -17.87 -19.53 -1.91
CA MET A 276 -17.60 -19.06 -0.55
C MET A 276 -17.16 -17.60 -0.60
N GLY A 277 -17.52 -16.83 0.43
CA GLY A 277 -17.23 -15.40 0.49
C GLY A 277 -18.18 -14.57 -0.38
N SER A 278 -17.76 -13.35 -0.73
CA SER A 278 -18.65 -12.33 -1.30
C SER A 278 -19.23 -12.69 -2.66
N SER A 279 -18.64 -13.64 -3.38
CA SER A 279 -19.19 -14.15 -4.65
C SER A 279 -20.57 -14.78 -4.50
N ALA A 280 -20.91 -15.30 -3.31
CA ALA A 280 -22.20 -15.90 -3.03
C ALA A 280 -23.35 -14.95 -3.40
N GLN A 281 -23.23 -13.66 -3.06
CA GLN A 281 -24.24 -12.64 -3.40
C GLN A 281 -24.33 -12.37 -4.90
N VAL A 282 -23.20 -12.43 -5.62
CA VAL A 282 -23.18 -12.27 -7.09
C VAL A 282 -23.90 -13.46 -7.73
N VAL A 283 -23.57 -14.68 -7.29
CA VAL A 283 -24.18 -15.91 -7.80
C VAL A 283 -25.67 -15.96 -7.49
N GLU A 284 -26.10 -15.53 -6.31
CA GLU A 284 -27.51 -15.41 -5.92
C GLU A 284 -28.29 -14.57 -6.93
N SER A 285 -27.83 -13.35 -7.21
CA SER A 285 -28.48 -12.45 -8.16
C SER A 285 -28.54 -13.03 -9.58
N THR A 286 -27.51 -13.77 -10.00
CA THR A 286 -27.48 -14.46 -11.29
C THR A 286 -28.48 -15.62 -11.33
N VAL A 287 -28.55 -16.43 -10.27
CA VAL A 287 -29.49 -17.55 -10.16
C VAL A 287 -30.93 -17.04 -10.21
N GLU A 288 -31.25 -15.93 -9.54
CA GLU A 288 -32.57 -15.30 -9.64
C GLU A 288 -32.91 -14.90 -11.07
N TYR A 289 -31.97 -14.25 -11.75
CA TYR A 289 -32.13 -13.84 -13.15
C TYR A 289 -32.37 -15.04 -14.06
N LEU A 290 -31.55 -16.09 -13.96
CA LEU A 290 -31.65 -17.28 -14.80
C LEU A 290 -32.92 -18.09 -14.52
N ASN A 291 -33.35 -18.20 -13.26
CA ASN A 291 -34.58 -18.89 -12.89
C ASN A 291 -35.83 -18.13 -13.36
N LYS A 292 -35.81 -16.78 -13.37
CA LYS A 292 -36.89 -15.96 -13.99
C LYS A 292 -37.02 -16.23 -15.50
N MET A 293 -35.95 -16.67 -16.16
CA MET A 293 -35.96 -17.13 -17.56
C MET A 293 -36.34 -18.61 -17.71
N GLY A 294 -36.72 -19.30 -16.64
CA GLY A 294 -37.14 -20.70 -16.65
C GLY A 294 -35.99 -21.72 -16.61
N ARG A 295 -34.74 -21.29 -16.37
CA ARG A 295 -33.63 -22.23 -16.14
C ARG A 295 -33.76 -22.90 -14.76
N LYS A 296 -33.17 -24.07 -14.62
CA LYS A 296 -33.18 -24.87 -13.38
C LYS A 296 -31.84 -24.75 -12.66
N THR A 297 -31.59 -23.56 -12.15
CA THR A 297 -30.30 -23.20 -11.53
C THR A 297 -30.42 -23.02 -10.03
N GLY A 298 -29.35 -23.35 -9.33
CA GLY A 298 -29.20 -23.03 -7.91
C GLY A 298 -27.75 -22.80 -7.54
N PHE A 299 -27.52 -22.46 -6.27
CA PHE A 299 -26.17 -22.36 -5.73
C PHE A 299 -26.12 -22.72 -4.26
N VAL A 300 -24.92 -23.06 -3.78
CA VAL A 300 -24.62 -23.29 -2.36
C VAL A 300 -23.55 -22.31 -1.91
N THR A 301 -23.86 -21.58 -0.84
CA THR A 301 -22.88 -20.80 -0.07
C THR A 301 -22.27 -21.68 1.01
N VAL A 302 -20.95 -21.74 1.07
CA VAL A 302 -20.22 -22.42 2.14
C VAL A 302 -19.92 -21.42 3.25
N HIS A 303 -20.51 -21.62 4.44
CA HIS A 303 -20.16 -20.86 5.63
C HIS A 303 -19.09 -21.59 6.44
N LEU A 304 -19.33 -22.85 6.85
CA LEU A 304 -18.34 -23.64 7.57
C LEU A 304 -17.48 -24.45 6.58
N PHE A 305 -16.30 -23.94 6.25
CA PHE A 305 -15.35 -24.63 5.38
C PHE A 305 -14.58 -25.73 6.12
N ARG A 306 -14.24 -25.51 7.40
CA ARG A 306 -13.58 -26.51 8.25
C ARG A 306 -14.20 -26.56 9.65
N PRO A 307 -14.45 -27.77 10.20
CA PRO A 307 -14.46 -29.07 9.52
C PRO A 307 -15.51 -29.13 8.40
N PHE A 308 -15.20 -29.81 7.30
CA PHE A 308 -16.13 -29.93 6.16
C PHE A 308 -17.15 -31.04 6.43
N ALA A 309 -18.38 -30.68 6.78
CA ALA A 309 -19.45 -31.63 7.11
C ALA A 309 -20.10 -32.20 5.84
N ILE A 310 -19.54 -33.30 5.32
CA ILE A 310 -19.94 -33.93 4.04
C ILE A 310 -21.43 -34.25 4.00
N ASP A 311 -21.99 -34.83 5.06
CA ASP A 311 -23.40 -35.22 5.12
C ASP A 311 -24.33 -34.00 5.02
N ARG A 312 -24.01 -32.91 5.73
CA ARG A 312 -24.76 -31.65 5.69
C ARG A 312 -24.66 -30.97 4.33
N PHE A 313 -23.47 -30.97 3.72
CA PHE A 313 -23.26 -30.48 2.37
C PHE A 313 -24.12 -31.23 1.33
N ILE A 314 -24.09 -32.56 1.36
CA ILE A 314 -24.88 -33.39 0.43
C ILE A 314 -26.38 -33.20 0.64
N ASN A 315 -26.82 -33.04 1.90
CA ASN A 315 -28.22 -32.78 2.22
C ASN A 315 -28.71 -31.40 1.76
N ALA A 316 -27.83 -30.41 1.64
CA ALA A 316 -28.16 -29.10 1.10
C ALA A 316 -28.42 -29.12 -0.43
N LEU A 317 -27.93 -30.13 -1.15
CA LEU A 317 -28.10 -30.24 -2.61
C LEU A 317 -29.47 -30.83 -2.97
N PRO A 318 -30.20 -30.24 -3.94
CA PRO A 318 -31.37 -30.89 -4.53
C PRO A 318 -31.02 -32.27 -5.12
N LYS A 319 -31.93 -33.24 -4.98
CA LYS A 319 -31.76 -34.60 -5.53
C LYS A 319 -31.67 -34.62 -7.06
N THR A 320 -32.11 -33.55 -7.73
CA THR A 320 -32.15 -33.38 -9.18
C THR A 320 -30.84 -32.87 -9.79
N VAL A 321 -29.86 -32.49 -8.96
CA VAL A 321 -28.58 -31.95 -9.43
C VAL A 321 -27.86 -32.98 -10.30
N LYS A 322 -27.37 -32.51 -11.44
CA LYS A 322 -26.60 -33.30 -12.42
C LYS A 322 -25.20 -32.74 -12.61
N ARG A 323 -25.01 -31.43 -12.43
CA ARG A 323 -23.75 -30.75 -12.69
C ARG A 323 -23.49 -29.67 -11.65
N ILE A 324 -22.23 -29.59 -11.22
CA ILE A 324 -21.74 -28.65 -10.21
C ILE A 324 -20.54 -27.91 -10.79
N ALA A 325 -20.52 -26.59 -10.66
CA ALA A 325 -19.30 -25.77 -10.81
C ALA A 325 -18.86 -25.28 -9.44
N VAL A 326 -17.60 -25.50 -9.08
CA VAL A 326 -17.01 -25.00 -7.83
C VAL A 326 -16.15 -23.80 -8.15
N LEU A 327 -16.37 -22.69 -7.45
CA LEU A 327 -15.65 -21.44 -7.64
C LEU A 327 -14.72 -21.17 -6.46
N ASP A 328 -13.42 -21.30 -6.71
CA ASP A 328 -12.34 -21.05 -5.75
C ASP A 328 -11.74 -19.66 -5.97
N ARG A 329 -11.60 -18.90 -4.88
CA ARG A 329 -10.95 -17.58 -4.88
C ARG A 329 -9.47 -17.69 -4.55
N THR A 330 -8.77 -18.66 -5.12
CA THR A 330 -7.34 -18.92 -4.88
C THR A 330 -6.69 -19.55 -6.12
N LYS A 331 -5.37 -19.69 -6.11
CA LYS A 331 -4.61 -20.47 -7.09
C LYS A 331 -3.52 -21.24 -6.39
N GLU A 332 -3.51 -22.56 -6.56
CA GLU A 332 -2.41 -23.44 -6.13
C GLU A 332 -1.67 -23.94 -7.38
N PRO A 333 -0.57 -23.28 -7.82
CA PRO A 333 0.15 -23.67 -9.04
C PRO A 333 0.63 -25.12 -8.98
N GLY A 334 0.31 -25.92 -10.00
CA GLY A 334 0.70 -27.33 -10.09
C GLY A 334 -0.21 -28.31 -9.34
N SER A 335 -1.21 -27.84 -8.60
CA SER A 335 -2.22 -28.70 -7.97
C SER A 335 -3.15 -29.34 -9.02
N PHE A 336 -3.81 -30.45 -8.65
CA PHE A 336 -4.86 -31.06 -9.48
C PHE A 336 -6.10 -30.16 -9.59
N GLY A 337 -6.37 -29.37 -8.55
CA GLY A 337 -7.45 -28.39 -8.49
C GLY A 337 -7.43 -27.66 -7.16
N GLU A 338 -8.20 -26.58 -7.07
CA GLU A 338 -8.23 -25.71 -5.90
C GLU A 338 -8.96 -26.35 -4.68
N PRO A 339 -8.73 -25.85 -3.44
CA PRO A 339 -9.13 -26.54 -2.22
C PRO A 339 -10.63 -26.85 -2.11
N LEU A 340 -11.52 -25.89 -2.41
CA LEU A 340 -12.96 -26.12 -2.30
C LEU A 340 -13.43 -27.12 -3.35
N PHE A 341 -12.90 -27.03 -4.58
CA PHE A 341 -13.16 -28.04 -5.62
C PHE A 341 -12.77 -29.44 -5.16
N LEU A 342 -11.59 -29.62 -4.55
CA LEU A 342 -11.14 -30.94 -4.08
C LEU A 342 -12.07 -31.51 -3.00
N ASP A 343 -12.52 -30.69 -2.05
CA ASP A 343 -13.44 -31.11 -0.98
C ASP A 343 -14.82 -31.51 -1.54
N VAL A 344 -15.37 -30.70 -2.44
CA VAL A 344 -16.65 -31.00 -3.10
C VAL A 344 -16.55 -32.27 -3.95
N GLN A 345 -15.48 -32.40 -4.73
CA GLN A 345 -15.27 -33.58 -5.57
C GLN A 345 -15.18 -34.86 -4.72
N ALA A 346 -14.47 -34.80 -3.58
CA ALA A 346 -14.38 -35.91 -2.65
C ALA A 346 -15.73 -36.21 -1.96
N ALA A 347 -16.49 -35.19 -1.58
CA ALA A 347 -17.81 -35.33 -0.96
C ALA A 347 -18.83 -35.99 -1.91
N VAL A 348 -18.90 -35.54 -3.16
CA VAL A 348 -19.78 -36.10 -4.20
C VAL A 348 -19.46 -37.57 -4.47
N VAL A 349 -18.18 -37.92 -4.60
CA VAL A 349 -17.73 -39.30 -4.82
C VAL A 349 -18.04 -40.18 -3.61
N SER A 350 -17.76 -39.69 -2.39
CA SER A 350 -18.02 -40.43 -1.15
C SER A 350 -19.52 -40.70 -0.93
N ALA A 351 -20.39 -39.81 -1.41
CA ALA A 351 -21.84 -39.97 -1.38
C ALA A 351 -22.39 -40.87 -2.52
N GLY A 352 -21.54 -41.34 -3.44
CA GLY A 352 -21.95 -42.17 -4.57
C GLY A 352 -22.84 -41.45 -5.59
N LEU A 353 -22.76 -40.11 -5.66
CA LEU A 353 -23.58 -39.33 -6.57
C LEU A 353 -22.96 -39.28 -7.97
N ASN A 354 -23.75 -39.54 -9.01
CA ASN A 354 -23.33 -39.40 -10.40
C ASN A 354 -23.52 -37.96 -10.89
N VAL A 355 -22.72 -37.04 -10.35
CA VAL A 355 -22.77 -35.59 -10.64
C VAL A 355 -21.45 -35.14 -11.27
N LYS A 356 -21.52 -34.44 -12.41
CA LYS A 356 -20.34 -33.83 -13.05
C LYS A 356 -19.88 -32.63 -12.21
N VAL A 357 -18.66 -32.64 -11.70
CA VAL A 357 -18.06 -31.49 -10.99
C VAL A 357 -16.98 -30.86 -11.87
N ILE A 358 -17.00 -29.53 -12.00
CA ILE A 358 -15.97 -28.73 -12.70
C ILE A 358 -15.43 -27.64 -11.77
N ALA A 359 -14.21 -27.16 -12.04
CA ALA A 359 -13.48 -26.20 -11.22
C ALA A 359 -13.30 -24.86 -11.93
N GLY A 360 -13.57 -23.76 -11.22
CA GLY A 360 -13.36 -22.40 -11.69
C GLY A 360 -12.57 -21.58 -10.69
N ARG A 361 -11.62 -20.79 -11.18
CA ARG A 361 -10.94 -19.74 -10.38
C ARG A 361 -11.51 -18.38 -10.69
N TYR A 362 -11.59 -17.53 -9.68
CA TYR A 362 -12.12 -16.18 -9.84
C TYR A 362 -11.51 -15.22 -8.83
N GLY A 363 -11.67 -13.91 -9.05
CA GLY A 363 -11.56 -12.91 -7.99
C GLY A 363 -10.19 -12.73 -7.31
N LEU A 364 -9.10 -13.25 -7.88
CA LEU A 364 -7.75 -13.08 -7.33
C LEU A 364 -7.40 -11.60 -7.23
N SER A 365 -6.83 -11.19 -6.09
CA SER A 365 -6.50 -9.79 -5.80
C SER A 365 -7.66 -8.82 -6.10
N SER A 366 -8.88 -9.15 -5.65
CA SER A 366 -10.11 -8.38 -5.88
C SER A 366 -10.47 -8.13 -7.34
N LYS A 367 -10.03 -8.99 -8.29
CA LYS A 367 -10.51 -8.93 -9.68
C LYS A 367 -12.05 -8.98 -9.68
N ASP A 368 -12.68 -8.01 -10.33
CA ASP A 368 -14.13 -7.90 -10.33
C ASP A 368 -14.75 -9.06 -11.13
N VAL A 369 -15.78 -9.69 -10.57
CA VAL A 369 -16.56 -10.74 -11.20
C VAL A 369 -18.01 -10.33 -11.09
N ILE A 370 -18.64 -10.14 -12.24
CA ILE A 370 -19.99 -9.61 -12.34
C ILE A 370 -20.97 -10.72 -12.71
N PRO A 371 -22.30 -10.50 -12.61
CA PRO A 371 -23.28 -11.52 -12.93
C PRO A 371 -23.12 -12.17 -14.32
N ALA A 372 -22.68 -11.40 -15.32
CA ALA A 372 -22.41 -11.89 -16.67
C ALA A 372 -21.30 -12.97 -16.73
N ASP A 373 -20.28 -12.88 -15.86
CA ASP A 373 -19.24 -13.91 -15.75
C ASP A 373 -19.83 -15.20 -15.15
N ILE A 374 -20.78 -15.08 -14.20
CA ILE A 374 -21.46 -16.23 -13.60
C ILE A 374 -22.43 -16.89 -14.59
N VAL A 375 -23.10 -16.13 -15.46
CA VAL A 375 -23.92 -16.70 -16.54
C VAL A 375 -23.06 -17.60 -17.44
N ALA A 376 -21.83 -17.17 -17.78
CA ALA A 376 -20.91 -17.99 -18.57
C ALA A 376 -20.56 -19.33 -17.90
N VAL A 377 -20.52 -19.39 -16.56
CA VAL A 377 -20.34 -20.65 -15.81
C VAL A 377 -21.53 -21.59 -16.04
N PHE A 378 -22.75 -21.08 -15.87
CA PHE A 378 -23.96 -21.86 -16.08
C PHE A 378 -24.13 -22.31 -17.54
N ASP A 379 -23.62 -21.53 -18.50
CA ASP A 379 -23.61 -21.90 -19.92
C ASP A 379 -22.53 -22.93 -20.25
N ASN A 380 -21.42 -22.97 -19.50
CA ASN A 380 -20.37 -23.96 -19.65
C ASN A 380 -20.74 -25.34 -19.08
N LEU A 381 -21.51 -25.38 -17.98
CA LEU A 381 -21.92 -26.62 -17.30
C LEU A 381 -22.53 -27.69 -18.22
N PRO A 382 -23.57 -27.39 -19.03
CA PRO A 382 -24.25 -28.40 -19.85
C PRO A 382 -23.46 -28.83 -21.09
N LYS A 383 -22.40 -28.12 -21.49
CA LYS A 383 -21.59 -28.46 -22.67
C LYS A 383 -20.84 -29.78 -22.47
N GLU A 384 -20.88 -30.65 -23.47
CA GLU A 384 -20.15 -31.93 -23.47
C GLU A 384 -18.63 -31.68 -23.50
N ASP A 385 -18.20 -30.71 -24.32
CA ASP A 385 -16.83 -30.23 -24.50
C ASP A 385 -16.52 -28.96 -23.67
N GLY A 386 -17.37 -28.64 -22.69
CA GLY A 386 -17.17 -27.50 -21.79
C GLY A 386 -15.86 -27.61 -20.98
N LYS A 387 -15.27 -26.46 -20.63
CA LYS A 387 -14.02 -26.40 -19.87
C LYS A 387 -14.22 -27.02 -18.47
N LYS A 388 -13.35 -27.96 -18.10
CA LYS A 388 -13.34 -28.61 -16.77
C LYS A 388 -12.64 -27.78 -15.70
N HIS A 389 -11.58 -27.08 -16.10
CA HIS A 389 -10.89 -26.08 -15.30
C HIS A 389 -10.95 -24.76 -16.05
N PHE A 390 -11.39 -23.69 -15.39
CA PHE A 390 -11.54 -22.40 -16.05
C PHE A 390 -11.20 -21.21 -15.14
N THR A 391 -11.11 -20.02 -15.73
CA THR A 391 -10.95 -18.73 -15.03
C THR A 391 -12.06 -17.75 -15.41
N LEU A 392 -12.39 -16.83 -14.51
CA LEU A 392 -13.40 -15.78 -14.72
C LEU A 392 -12.79 -14.37 -14.55
N GLY A 393 -13.38 -13.38 -15.23
CA GLY A 393 -13.01 -11.97 -15.09
C GLY A 393 -11.69 -11.56 -15.75
N ILE A 394 -11.08 -12.44 -16.55
CA ILE A 394 -9.87 -12.18 -17.34
C ILE A 394 -9.99 -12.77 -18.75
N THR A 395 -9.16 -12.31 -19.67
CA THR A 395 -8.94 -12.94 -20.97
C THR A 395 -7.63 -13.72 -20.93
N ASP A 396 -7.71 -15.05 -20.89
CA ASP A 396 -6.57 -15.94 -20.96
C ASP A 396 -6.43 -16.49 -22.38
N ASP A 397 -5.69 -15.77 -23.21
CA ASP A 397 -5.35 -16.11 -24.59
C ASP A 397 -4.02 -16.88 -24.71
N VAL A 398 -3.46 -17.34 -23.59
CA VAL A 398 -2.23 -18.14 -23.55
C VAL A 398 -2.56 -19.60 -23.25
N THR A 399 -3.27 -19.86 -22.16
CA THR A 399 -3.69 -21.22 -21.76
C THR A 399 -5.15 -21.52 -22.08
N PHE A 400 -5.90 -20.53 -22.59
CA PHE A 400 -7.29 -20.67 -23.02
C PHE A 400 -8.18 -21.24 -21.91
N LEU A 401 -7.94 -20.89 -20.65
CA LEU A 401 -8.76 -21.35 -19.53
C LEU A 401 -9.92 -20.39 -19.23
N SER A 402 -9.87 -19.13 -19.67
CA SER A 402 -10.94 -18.17 -19.40
C SER A 402 -12.25 -18.55 -20.10
N LEU A 403 -13.37 -18.38 -19.40
CA LEU A 403 -14.68 -18.35 -20.06
C LEU A 403 -14.96 -16.94 -20.59
N ASP A 404 -15.52 -16.87 -21.79
CA ASP A 404 -15.98 -15.61 -22.35
C ASP A 404 -17.16 -15.07 -21.54
N ARG A 405 -17.11 -13.78 -21.19
CA ARG A 405 -18.20 -13.12 -20.46
C ARG A 405 -19.48 -13.17 -21.29
N ALA A 406 -20.59 -13.55 -20.67
CA ALA A 406 -21.87 -13.61 -21.35
C ALA A 406 -22.33 -12.22 -21.80
N GLU A 407 -22.82 -12.12 -23.03
CA GLU A 407 -23.40 -10.88 -23.57
C GLU A 407 -24.86 -10.72 -23.17
N ASN A 408 -25.36 -9.48 -23.21
CA ASN A 408 -26.79 -9.16 -23.01
C ASN A 408 -27.38 -9.61 -21.66
N VAL A 409 -26.57 -9.62 -20.59
CA VAL A 409 -27.01 -9.91 -19.23
C VAL A 409 -27.43 -8.59 -18.55
N ASP A 410 -28.74 -8.40 -18.38
CA ASP A 410 -29.32 -7.19 -17.77
C ASP A 410 -30.01 -7.53 -16.43
N ILE A 411 -29.28 -7.31 -15.32
CA ILE A 411 -29.81 -7.52 -13.96
C ILE A 411 -30.09 -6.16 -13.33
N ARG A 412 -31.26 -5.61 -13.65
CA ARG A 412 -31.75 -4.38 -13.03
C ARG A 412 -32.49 -4.67 -11.74
N VAL A 413 -32.19 -3.87 -10.73
CA VAL A 413 -32.95 -3.85 -9.48
C VAL A 413 -33.80 -2.58 -9.48
N ASP A 414 -35.12 -2.76 -9.50
CA ASP A 414 -36.06 -1.65 -9.49
C ASP A 414 -35.87 -0.79 -8.24
N GLY A 415 -35.80 0.53 -8.42
CA GLY A 415 -35.63 1.49 -7.33
C GLY A 415 -34.21 1.57 -6.76
N LEU A 416 -33.21 0.94 -7.40
CA LEU A 416 -31.79 1.10 -7.08
C LEU A 416 -31.20 2.28 -7.84
N THR A 417 -30.53 3.18 -7.13
CA THR A 417 -29.76 4.29 -7.70
C THR A 417 -28.27 3.98 -7.61
N GLU A 418 -27.58 3.99 -8.75
CA GLU A 418 -26.14 3.71 -8.83
C GLU A 418 -25.33 4.94 -9.26
N CYS A 419 -24.28 5.25 -8.50
CA CYS A 419 -23.47 6.45 -8.70
C CYS A 419 -21.98 6.11 -8.77
N LYS A 420 -21.24 6.83 -9.62
CA LYS A 420 -19.77 6.75 -9.73
C LYS A 420 -19.15 8.14 -9.57
N PHE A 421 -18.08 8.24 -8.79
CA PHE A 421 -17.37 9.52 -8.58
C PHE A 421 -15.89 9.33 -8.87
N TRP A 422 -15.34 10.19 -9.72
CA TRP A 422 -13.93 10.29 -10.02
C TRP A 422 -13.34 11.45 -9.21
N GLY A 423 -12.53 11.11 -8.20
CA GLY A 423 -11.85 12.06 -7.34
C GLY A 423 -10.33 11.95 -7.42
N PHE A 424 -9.64 12.96 -6.92
CA PHE A 424 -8.19 13.03 -6.83
C PHE A 424 -7.73 12.75 -5.40
N GLY A 425 -6.70 11.92 -5.22
CA GLY A 425 -6.16 11.62 -3.89
C GLY A 425 -5.80 12.90 -3.14
N SER A 426 -6.47 13.14 -1.99
CA SER A 426 -6.44 14.33 -1.11
C SER A 426 -7.41 15.49 -1.42
N ASP A 427 -8.31 15.38 -2.40
CA ASP A 427 -9.33 16.41 -2.68
C ASP A 427 -10.55 16.37 -1.75
N GLY A 428 -10.71 15.29 -0.98
CA GLY A 428 -11.80 15.06 -0.03
C GLY A 428 -13.02 14.33 -0.58
N THR A 429 -13.01 13.88 -1.84
CA THR A 429 -14.13 13.17 -2.51
C THR A 429 -14.56 11.90 -1.77
N VAL A 430 -13.61 11.02 -1.45
CA VAL A 430 -13.89 9.79 -0.69
C VAL A 430 -14.52 10.08 0.67
N GLY A 431 -14.00 11.10 1.38
CA GLY A 431 -14.53 11.52 2.67
C GLY A 431 -15.95 12.04 2.57
N ALA A 432 -16.24 12.87 1.57
CA ALA A 432 -17.59 13.34 1.27
C ALA A 432 -18.54 12.18 0.95
N ASN A 433 -18.11 11.23 0.13
CA ASN A 433 -18.93 10.06 -0.22
C ASN A 433 -19.21 9.13 0.97
N LYS A 434 -18.22 8.90 1.84
CA LYS A 434 -18.44 8.20 3.14
C LYS A 434 -19.45 8.94 4.00
N SER A 435 -19.39 10.28 4.05
CA SER A 435 -20.36 11.10 4.77
C SER A 435 -21.75 11.05 4.14
N ALA A 436 -21.85 11.12 2.81
CA ALA A 436 -23.12 11.04 2.09
C ALA A 436 -23.83 9.72 2.35
N ILE A 437 -23.08 8.62 2.38
CA ILE A 437 -23.62 7.29 2.67
C ILE A 437 -24.12 7.16 4.11
N LYS A 438 -23.40 7.71 5.09
CA LYS A 438 -23.89 7.75 6.46
C LYS A 438 -25.14 8.62 6.58
N ILE A 439 -25.15 9.79 5.95
CA ILE A 439 -26.34 10.67 5.96
C ILE A 439 -27.56 9.94 5.40
N ILE A 440 -27.43 9.32 4.23
CA ILE A 440 -28.55 8.63 3.59
C ILE A 440 -28.95 7.39 4.41
N GLY A 441 -27.97 6.58 4.85
CA GLY A 441 -28.23 5.35 5.59
C GLY A 441 -28.84 5.59 6.98
N ASP A 442 -28.36 6.59 7.71
CA ASP A 442 -28.75 6.85 9.10
C ASP A 442 -30.01 7.74 9.22
N HIS A 443 -30.35 8.55 8.19
CA HIS A 443 -31.51 9.45 8.22
C HIS A 443 -32.68 9.05 7.30
N THR A 444 -32.58 7.92 6.58
CA THR A 444 -33.66 7.40 5.74
C THR A 444 -33.86 5.91 5.95
N ASP A 445 -34.96 5.36 5.43
CA ASP A 445 -35.22 3.91 5.43
C ASP A 445 -34.49 3.17 4.30
N MET A 446 -33.72 3.87 3.47
CA MET A 446 -32.97 3.23 2.37
C MET A 446 -31.78 2.44 2.89
N TYR A 447 -31.45 1.36 2.17
CA TYR A 447 -30.16 0.70 2.24
C TYR A 447 -29.15 1.51 1.43
N ALA A 448 -27.91 1.54 1.92
CA ALA A 448 -26.79 2.21 1.29
C ALA A 448 -25.61 1.24 1.20
N GLN A 449 -24.93 1.22 0.06
CA GLN A 449 -23.71 0.46 -0.17
C GLN A 449 -22.64 1.40 -0.76
N ALA A 450 -21.39 1.33 -0.27
CA ALA A 450 -20.23 1.94 -0.92
C ALA A 450 -19.08 0.98 -1.07
N TYR A 451 -18.38 1.13 -2.20
CA TYR A 451 -17.04 0.64 -2.39
C TYR A 451 -16.15 1.76 -2.93
N PHE A 452 -14.90 1.81 -2.45
CA PHE A 452 -13.93 2.82 -2.87
C PHE A 452 -12.72 2.12 -3.47
N ASP A 453 -12.47 2.37 -4.75
CA ASP A 453 -11.30 1.89 -5.47
C ASP A 453 -10.22 2.98 -5.43
N TYR A 454 -9.03 2.61 -4.95
CA TYR A 454 -7.91 3.53 -4.72
C TYR A 454 -6.73 3.14 -5.58
N ASP A 455 -6.03 4.14 -6.10
CA ASP A 455 -4.72 3.98 -6.70
C ASP A 455 -3.66 3.62 -5.63
N SER A 456 -2.66 2.85 -6.03
CA SER A 456 -1.42 2.58 -5.28
C SER A 456 -0.62 3.85 -4.93
N LYS A 457 -0.79 4.92 -5.72
CA LYS A 457 -0.11 6.21 -5.50
C LYS A 457 -0.67 6.92 -4.27
N LYS A 458 0.19 7.12 -3.26
CA LYS A 458 -0.18 7.76 -1.97
C LYS A 458 -0.66 9.21 -2.09
N SER A 459 -0.23 9.94 -3.10
CA SER A 459 -0.70 11.29 -3.38
C SER A 459 -0.89 11.50 -4.87
N GLY A 460 -2.01 12.15 -5.20
CA GLY A 460 -2.42 12.46 -6.56
C GLY A 460 -2.72 11.26 -7.45
N GLY A 461 -2.98 10.09 -6.86
CA GLY A 461 -3.61 8.98 -7.57
C GLY A 461 -5.10 9.24 -7.79
N VAL A 462 -5.70 8.49 -8.72
CA VAL A 462 -7.15 8.53 -8.94
C VAL A 462 -7.89 7.77 -7.84
N THR A 463 -9.09 8.23 -7.51
CA THR A 463 -10.02 7.50 -6.62
C THR A 463 -11.36 7.36 -7.32
N MET A 464 -11.92 6.15 -7.30
CA MET A 464 -13.25 5.88 -7.84
C MET A 464 -14.17 5.43 -6.71
N SER A 465 -15.22 6.20 -6.45
CA SER A 465 -16.24 5.80 -5.48
C SER A 465 -17.44 5.21 -6.20
N HIS A 466 -17.89 4.05 -5.77
CA HIS A 466 -19.07 3.34 -6.28
C HIS A 466 -20.10 3.30 -5.18
N LEU A 467 -21.24 3.95 -5.40
CA LEU A 467 -22.30 4.08 -4.39
C LEU A 467 -23.60 3.52 -4.95
N ARG A 468 -24.37 2.83 -4.09
CA ARG A 468 -25.71 2.34 -4.40
C ARG A 468 -26.68 2.67 -3.28
N PHE A 469 -27.90 3.06 -3.66
CA PHE A 469 -28.98 3.39 -2.73
C PHE A 469 -30.29 2.78 -3.19
N GLY A 470 -31.06 2.17 -2.29
CA GLY A 470 -32.33 1.55 -2.65
C GLY A 470 -33.19 1.23 -1.45
N LYS A 471 -34.46 0.90 -1.70
CA LYS A 471 -35.43 0.52 -0.64
C LYS A 471 -35.29 -0.93 -0.18
N ASN A 472 -34.61 -1.76 -0.97
CA ASN A 472 -34.36 -3.17 -0.68
C ASN A 472 -32.88 -3.37 -0.30
N PRO A 473 -32.55 -4.46 0.42
CA PRO A 473 -31.16 -4.83 0.69
C PRO A 473 -30.31 -4.88 -0.59
N ILE A 474 -29.06 -4.41 -0.50
CA ILE A 474 -28.16 -4.30 -1.64
C ILE A 474 -27.08 -5.38 -1.54
N ASN A 475 -27.21 -6.41 -2.36
CA ASN A 475 -26.31 -7.58 -2.39
C ASN A 475 -25.51 -7.61 -3.70
N GLN A 476 -24.79 -6.52 -4.01
CA GLN A 476 -24.03 -6.38 -5.25
C GLN A 476 -22.55 -6.08 -4.97
N PRO A 477 -21.76 -7.06 -4.49
CA PRO A 477 -20.36 -6.86 -4.14
C PRO A 477 -19.45 -6.88 -5.40
N TYR A 478 -19.78 -6.04 -6.36
CA TYR A 478 -18.99 -5.76 -7.57
C TYR A 478 -19.06 -4.27 -7.89
N LEU A 479 -18.18 -3.77 -8.77
CA LEU A 479 -18.16 -2.34 -9.13
C LEU A 479 -19.44 -1.92 -9.86
N VAL A 480 -19.85 -0.65 -9.72
CA VAL A 480 -20.95 -0.11 -10.53
C VAL A 480 -20.55 -0.12 -12.02
N THR A 481 -21.24 -0.91 -12.82
CA THR A 481 -21.02 -1.08 -14.27
C THR A 481 -21.88 -0.14 -15.10
N GLU A 482 -23.11 0.13 -14.69
CA GLU A 482 -24.08 0.95 -15.42
C GLU A 482 -24.62 2.12 -14.57
N PRO A 483 -23.79 3.13 -14.24
CA PRO A 483 -24.21 4.22 -13.34
C PRO A 483 -25.32 5.08 -13.96
N GLN A 484 -26.20 5.60 -13.11
CA GLN A 484 -27.18 6.64 -13.45
C GLN A 484 -26.62 8.05 -13.22
N PHE A 485 -25.65 8.18 -12.32
CA PHE A 485 -24.97 9.43 -12.02
C PHE A 485 -23.46 9.24 -12.05
N VAL A 486 -22.75 10.09 -12.78
CA VAL A 486 -21.29 10.15 -12.78
C VAL A 486 -20.84 11.57 -12.43
N ALA A 487 -19.94 11.71 -11.46
CA ALA A 487 -19.27 12.98 -11.19
C ALA A 487 -17.77 12.88 -11.45
N CYS A 488 -17.19 13.90 -12.06
CA CYS A 488 -15.77 14.09 -12.23
C CYS A 488 -15.33 15.35 -11.51
N HIS A 489 -14.57 15.20 -10.42
CA HIS A 489 -14.18 16.32 -9.56
C HIS A 489 -12.88 17.00 -10.01
N ARG A 490 -12.25 16.52 -11.10
CA ARG A 490 -10.99 17.04 -11.61
C ARG A 490 -11.04 17.19 -13.13
N GLN A 491 -10.95 18.41 -13.64
CA GLN A 491 -11.09 18.67 -15.08
C GLN A 491 -10.05 17.96 -15.96
N SER A 492 -8.81 17.74 -15.49
CA SER A 492 -7.76 17.09 -16.30
C SER A 492 -8.13 15.66 -16.73
N TYR A 493 -8.97 14.99 -15.92
CA TYR A 493 -9.37 13.61 -16.12
C TYR A 493 -10.19 13.39 -17.41
N VAL A 494 -10.78 14.44 -18.00
CA VAL A 494 -11.53 14.31 -19.26
C VAL A 494 -10.66 13.84 -20.42
N HIS A 495 -9.33 14.06 -20.35
CA HIS A 495 -8.35 13.64 -21.37
C HIS A 495 -7.60 12.35 -21.00
N GLU A 496 -7.80 11.83 -19.79
CA GLU A 496 -7.03 10.72 -19.23
C GLU A 496 -7.85 9.43 -19.12
N TYR A 497 -9.14 9.55 -18.79
CA TYR A 497 -9.99 8.41 -18.44
C TYR A 497 -11.28 8.34 -19.25
N ASP A 498 -11.81 7.13 -19.44
CA ASP A 498 -13.18 6.92 -19.92
C ASP A 498 -14.20 7.14 -18.79
N LEU A 499 -14.39 8.40 -18.43
CA LEU A 499 -15.14 8.83 -17.23
C LEU A 499 -16.55 8.27 -17.16
N ILE A 500 -17.22 8.22 -18.31
CA ILE A 500 -18.64 7.86 -18.44
C ILE A 500 -18.83 6.47 -19.08
N ARG A 501 -17.81 5.60 -19.01
CA ARG A 501 -17.92 4.18 -19.40
C ARG A 501 -19.11 3.56 -18.67
N GLY A 502 -20.01 2.95 -19.45
CA GLY A 502 -21.21 2.28 -18.93
C GLY A 502 -22.36 3.20 -18.49
N ILE A 503 -22.22 4.54 -18.47
CA ILE A 503 -23.33 5.41 -18.02
C ILE A 503 -24.61 5.14 -18.83
N ARG A 504 -25.76 5.08 -18.15
CA ARG A 504 -27.04 4.81 -18.80
C ARG A 504 -27.48 5.96 -19.70
N LYS A 505 -28.27 5.65 -20.74
CA LYS A 505 -28.95 6.67 -21.56
C LYS A 505 -29.83 7.55 -20.66
N GLY A 506 -29.76 8.88 -20.80
CA GLY A 506 -30.44 9.83 -19.94
C GLY A 506 -29.82 10.02 -18.55
N GLY A 507 -28.68 9.37 -18.27
CA GLY A 507 -27.94 9.55 -17.02
C GLY A 507 -27.40 10.96 -16.83
N THR A 508 -27.00 11.28 -15.59
CA THR A 508 -26.46 12.60 -15.24
C THR A 508 -24.95 12.58 -15.17
N PHE A 509 -24.30 13.54 -15.82
CA PHE A 509 -22.86 13.77 -15.73
C PHE A 509 -22.56 15.14 -15.11
N LEU A 510 -21.82 15.17 -14.00
CA LEU A 510 -21.35 16.39 -13.35
C LEU A 510 -19.83 16.55 -13.54
N LEU A 511 -19.37 17.68 -14.09
CA LEU A 511 -17.96 18.00 -14.22
C LEU A 511 -17.59 19.23 -13.37
N ASN A 512 -16.61 19.07 -12.49
CA ASN A 512 -15.97 20.20 -11.81
C ASN A 512 -14.85 20.76 -12.70
N CYS A 513 -15.05 21.97 -13.24
CA CYS A 513 -14.08 22.64 -14.10
C CYS A 513 -14.13 24.17 -13.95
N THR A 514 -13.11 24.84 -14.47
CA THR A 514 -13.06 26.30 -14.54
C THR A 514 -13.62 26.86 -15.85
N TRP A 515 -14.07 26.01 -16.76
CA TRP A 515 -14.54 26.37 -18.09
C TRP A 515 -15.98 26.87 -18.07
N SER A 516 -16.28 27.84 -18.93
CA SER A 516 -17.63 28.27 -19.26
C SER A 516 -18.30 27.30 -20.26
N PRO A 517 -19.64 27.28 -20.37
CA PRO A 517 -20.34 26.44 -21.35
C PRO A 517 -19.84 26.63 -22.79
N GLU A 518 -19.43 27.85 -23.16
CA GLU A 518 -18.93 28.20 -24.48
C GLU A 518 -17.55 27.61 -24.78
N GLU A 519 -16.71 27.44 -23.76
CA GLU A 519 -15.36 26.86 -23.91
C GLU A 519 -15.37 25.33 -24.01
N LEU A 520 -16.47 24.67 -23.62
CA LEU A 520 -16.55 23.19 -23.57
C LEU A 520 -16.38 22.52 -24.93
N GLU A 521 -16.79 23.17 -26.02
CA GLU A 521 -16.66 22.61 -27.37
C GLU A 521 -15.18 22.48 -27.80
N GLU A 522 -14.34 23.43 -27.38
CA GLU A 522 -12.90 23.41 -27.63
C GLU A 522 -12.16 22.50 -26.64
N LYS A 523 -12.56 22.52 -25.35
CA LYS A 523 -11.80 21.84 -24.29
C LYS A 523 -12.15 20.35 -24.11
N LEU A 524 -13.37 19.91 -24.42
CA LEU A 524 -13.76 18.50 -24.21
C LEU A 524 -13.37 17.62 -25.40
N PRO A 525 -12.78 16.43 -25.15
CA PRO A 525 -12.46 15.49 -26.23
C PRO A 525 -13.67 15.08 -27.06
N ALA A 526 -13.47 14.91 -28.36
CA ALA A 526 -14.52 14.51 -29.30
C ALA A 526 -15.20 13.19 -28.89
N LYS A 527 -14.45 12.21 -28.35
CA LYS A 527 -15.03 10.96 -27.83
C LYS A 527 -16.05 11.22 -26.71
N LEU A 528 -15.69 12.05 -25.74
CA LEU A 528 -16.55 12.38 -24.61
C LEU A 528 -17.77 13.19 -25.06
N ARG A 529 -17.59 14.18 -25.95
CA ARG A 529 -18.68 14.96 -26.55
C ARG A 529 -19.69 14.06 -27.28
N ARG A 530 -19.22 13.11 -28.11
CA ARG A 530 -20.08 12.12 -28.79
C ARG A 530 -20.87 11.29 -27.79
N GLN A 531 -20.19 10.70 -26.80
CA GLN A 531 -20.85 9.86 -25.79
C GLN A 531 -21.92 10.63 -25.01
N ILE A 532 -21.67 11.90 -24.64
CA ILE A 532 -22.65 12.76 -23.96
C ILE A 532 -23.90 12.95 -24.83
N ALA A 533 -23.71 13.25 -26.12
CA ALA A 533 -24.81 13.54 -27.04
C ALA A 533 -25.59 12.29 -27.50
N GLU A 534 -24.90 11.18 -27.78
CA GLU A 534 -25.48 9.90 -28.19
C GLU A 534 -26.33 9.28 -27.08
N LYS A 535 -25.85 9.36 -25.83
CA LYS A 535 -26.56 8.85 -24.66
C LYS A 535 -27.58 9.84 -24.08
N GLU A 536 -27.76 11.01 -24.70
CA GLU A 536 -28.72 12.03 -24.26
C GLU A 536 -28.53 12.38 -22.77
N LEU A 537 -27.28 12.59 -22.34
CA LEU A 537 -26.98 12.79 -20.92
C LEU A 537 -27.44 14.16 -20.42
N ASN A 538 -27.86 14.19 -19.16
CA ASN A 538 -28.05 15.44 -18.41
C ASN A 538 -26.69 15.95 -17.95
N PHE A 539 -26.10 16.87 -18.71
CA PHE A 539 -24.74 17.38 -18.45
C PHE A 539 -24.74 18.68 -17.63
N TYR A 540 -23.99 18.69 -16.53
CA TYR A 540 -23.82 19.84 -15.64
C TYR A 540 -22.34 20.14 -15.40
N ILE A 541 -22.01 21.42 -15.26
CA ILE A 541 -20.70 21.89 -14.81
C ILE A 541 -20.81 22.68 -13.50
N ILE A 542 -19.73 22.69 -12.72
CA ILE A 542 -19.58 23.50 -11.52
C ILE A 542 -18.13 23.96 -11.38
N ASN A 543 -17.90 25.19 -10.92
CA ASN A 543 -16.55 25.68 -10.59
C ASN A 543 -16.36 25.66 -9.07
N ALA A 544 -16.18 24.47 -8.50
CA ALA A 544 -16.07 24.30 -7.06
C ALA A 544 -14.77 24.89 -6.49
N ALA A 545 -13.71 24.96 -7.29
CA ALA A 545 -12.42 25.53 -6.88
C ALA A 545 -12.53 27.05 -6.65
N LYS A 546 -13.22 27.78 -7.54
CA LYS A 546 -13.48 29.21 -7.37
C LYS A 546 -14.28 29.47 -6.09
N ILE A 547 -15.38 28.74 -5.89
CA ILE A 547 -16.24 28.85 -4.71
C ILE A 547 -15.45 28.60 -3.42
N ALA A 548 -14.69 27.50 -3.37
CA ALA A 548 -13.87 27.17 -2.20
C ALA A 548 -12.82 28.24 -1.90
N SER A 549 -12.19 28.81 -2.94
CA SER A 549 -11.20 29.88 -2.80
C SER A 549 -11.81 31.17 -2.26
N GLU A 550 -12.94 31.62 -2.81
CA GLU A 550 -13.63 32.85 -2.39
C GLU A 550 -14.15 32.77 -0.95
N ILE A 551 -14.53 31.58 -0.47
CA ILE A 551 -14.96 31.32 0.92
C ILE A 551 -13.76 31.16 1.87
N GLY A 552 -12.54 30.97 1.35
CA GLY A 552 -11.31 30.79 2.13
C GLY A 552 -10.98 29.33 2.46
N LEU A 553 -11.70 28.35 1.91
CA LEU A 553 -11.39 26.92 2.04
C LEU A 553 -10.19 26.49 1.17
N GLY A 554 -9.61 27.42 0.40
CA GLY A 554 -8.53 27.16 -0.54
C GLY A 554 -9.02 26.24 -1.66
N GLY A 555 -8.27 25.18 -1.94
CA GLY A 555 -8.62 24.20 -2.99
C GLY A 555 -9.58 23.07 -2.56
N ARG A 556 -10.23 23.16 -1.40
CA ARG A 556 -11.08 22.06 -0.88
C ARG A 556 -12.49 22.14 -1.47
N ILE A 557 -12.74 21.32 -2.49
CA ILE A 557 -14.00 21.30 -3.27
C ILE A 557 -15.08 20.38 -2.69
N ASN A 558 -14.73 19.53 -1.72
CA ASN A 558 -15.55 18.41 -1.26
C ASN A 558 -16.98 18.81 -0.83
N MET A 559 -17.16 19.86 -0.02
CA MET A 559 -18.49 20.28 0.43
C MET A 559 -19.37 20.82 -0.72
N VAL A 560 -18.75 21.56 -1.65
CA VAL A 560 -19.44 22.14 -2.81
C VAL A 560 -19.93 21.02 -3.74
N CYS A 561 -19.05 20.08 -4.09
CA CYS A 561 -19.40 18.95 -4.95
C CYS A 561 -20.40 17.99 -4.27
N GLN A 562 -20.32 17.82 -2.95
CA GLN A 562 -21.28 16.99 -2.20
C GLN A 562 -22.69 17.60 -2.20
N ALA A 563 -22.81 18.92 -2.02
CA ALA A 563 -24.09 19.61 -2.13
C ALA A 563 -24.69 19.49 -3.54
N ALA A 564 -23.85 19.64 -4.57
CA ALA A 564 -24.23 19.42 -5.96
C ALA A 564 -24.75 17.99 -6.23
N PHE A 565 -24.11 16.97 -5.64
CA PHE A 565 -24.58 15.58 -5.74
C PHE A 565 -26.00 15.40 -5.21
N PHE A 566 -26.29 15.89 -4.00
CA PHE A 566 -27.65 15.79 -3.42
C PHE A 566 -28.69 16.55 -4.25
N LYS A 567 -28.32 17.72 -4.79
CA LYS A 567 -29.21 18.51 -5.65
C LYS A 567 -29.54 17.82 -6.97
N LEU A 568 -28.56 17.17 -7.60
CA LEU A 568 -28.74 16.55 -8.92
C LEU A 568 -29.37 15.16 -8.86
N THR A 569 -29.12 14.40 -7.80
CA THR A 569 -29.64 13.03 -7.69
C THR A 569 -31.01 12.94 -7.06
N GLU A 570 -31.39 13.95 -6.26
CA GLU A 570 -32.68 14.02 -5.54
C GLU A 570 -33.01 12.73 -4.75
N ILE A 571 -31.97 11.99 -4.31
CA ILE A 571 -32.11 10.76 -3.51
C ILE A 571 -32.85 11.04 -2.20
N ILE A 572 -32.66 12.23 -1.65
CA ILE A 572 -33.44 12.80 -0.56
C ILE A 572 -33.85 14.24 -0.93
N PRO A 573 -34.91 14.79 -0.32
CA PRO A 573 -35.28 16.19 -0.51
C PRO A 573 -34.10 17.13 -0.23
N VAL A 574 -33.88 18.12 -1.10
CA VAL A 574 -32.68 18.97 -1.05
C VAL A 574 -32.56 19.74 0.28
N ASP A 575 -33.67 20.21 0.83
CA ASP A 575 -33.67 20.96 2.10
C ASP A 575 -33.23 20.08 3.27
N ASP A 576 -33.65 18.82 3.28
CA ASP A 576 -33.21 17.82 4.26
C ASP A 576 -31.73 17.49 4.07
N ALA A 577 -31.28 17.35 2.82
CA ALA A 577 -29.86 17.12 2.51
C ALA A 577 -28.98 18.25 3.04
N ILE A 578 -29.36 19.51 2.81
CA ILE A 578 -28.63 20.69 3.29
C ILE A 578 -28.56 20.66 4.82
N LYS A 579 -29.68 20.37 5.49
CA LYS A 579 -29.73 20.26 6.94
C LYS A 579 -28.76 19.19 7.45
N TYR A 580 -28.84 17.96 6.93
CA TYR A 580 -27.98 16.86 7.38
C TYR A 580 -26.50 17.10 7.06
N LEU A 581 -26.18 17.74 5.93
CA LEU A 581 -24.81 18.16 5.61
C LEU A 581 -24.26 19.14 6.65
N LYS A 582 -25.04 20.17 7.02
CA LYS A 582 -24.64 21.14 8.06
C LYS A 582 -24.47 20.48 9.43
N ASP A 583 -25.34 19.54 9.79
CA ASP A 583 -25.21 18.77 11.04
C ASP A 583 -23.93 17.89 11.04
N ALA A 584 -23.62 17.27 9.89
CA ALA A 584 -22.40 16.49 9.71
C ALA A 584 -21.13 17.37 9.79
N VAL A 585 -21.18 18.61 9.28
CA VAL A 585 -20.11 19.60 9.39
C VAL A 585 -19.86 19.97 10.86
N VAL A 586 -20.90 20.21 11.65
CA VAL A 586 -20.76 20.49 13.08
C VAL A 586 -20.13 19.30 13.82
N THR A 587 -20.58 18.09 13.52
CA THR A 587 -20.04 16.86 14.12
C THR A 587 -18.57 16.65 13.78
N SER A 588 -18.19 16.86 12.51
CA SER A 588 -16.84 16.59 11.99
C SER A 588 -15.84 17.70 12.29
N TYR A 589 -16.29 18.96 12.25
CA TYR A 589 -15.43 20.15 12.28
C TYR A 589 -15.70 21.09 13.44
N GLY A 590 -16.73 20.87 14.27
CA GLY A 590 -17.04 21.72 15.42
C GLY A 590 -15.87 21.85 16.40
N LYS A 591 -15.09 20.77 16.58
CA LYS A 591 -13.86 20.79 17.38
C LYS A 591 -12.75 21.66 16.78
N LYS A 592 -12.82 22.05 15.51
CA LYS A 592 -11.80 22.88 14.82
C LYS A 592 -12.09 24.39 14.90
N GLY A 593 -13.24 24.79 15.44
CA GLY A 593 -13.63 26.19 15.67
C GLY A 593 -14.74 26.67 14.73
N GLN A 594 -15.50 27.67 15.18
CA GLN A 594 -16.70 28.16 14.50
C GLN A 594 -16.43 28.70 13.09
N ASN A 595 -15.31 29.39 12.87
CA ASN A 595 -14.95 29.90 11.54
C ASN A 595 -14.87 28.79 10.48
N ILE A 596 -14.29 27.63 10.83
CA ILE A 596 -14.21 26.49 9.90
C ILE A 596 -15.62 25.93 9.63
N VAL A 597 -16.48 25.85 10.64
CA VAL A 597 -17.88 25.43 10.48
C VAL A 597 -18.62 26.37 9.53
N ASP A 598 -18.51 27.68 9.74
CA ASP A 598 -19.19 28.70 8.93
C ASP A 598 -18.73 28.66 7.46
N MET A 599 -17.43 28.51 7.22
CA MET A 599 -16.89 28.36 5.87
C MET A 599 -17.43 27.11 5.15
N ASN A 600 -17.53 25.97 5.84
CA ASN A 600 -18.09 24.75 5.24
C ASN A 600 -19.61 24.89 4.99
N ASN A 601 -20.34 25.54 5.89
CA ASN A 601 -21.77 25.82 5.70
C ASN A 601 -22.02 26.74 4.50
N ALA A 602 -21.20 27.79 4.34
CA ALA A 602 -21.26 28.67 3.17
C ALA A 602 -20.97 27.90 1.86
N ALA A 603 -20.03 26.95 1.89
CA ALA A 603 -19.72 26.11 0.73
C ALA A 603 -20.89 25.19 0.33
N ILE A 604 -21.65 24.68 1.31
CA ILE A 604 -22.88 23.92 1.06
C ILE A 604 -23.93 24.82 0.39
N ASP A 605 -24.19 26.00 0.97
CA ASP A 605 -25.23 26.93 0.49
C ASP A 605 -24.95 27.40 -0.94
N GLN A 606 -23.70 27.76 -1.24
CA GLN A 606 -23.31 28.15 -2.60
C GLN A 606 -23.28 26.96 -3.58
N GLY A 607 -22.87 25.78 -3.13
CA GLY A 607 -22.79 24.58 -3.98
C GLY A 607 -24.13 24.14 -4.55
N VAL A 608 -25.23 24.30 -3.81
CA VAL A 608 -26.59 23.98 -4.31
C VAL A 608 -27.01 24.90 -5.45
N GLY A 609 -26.61 26.18 -5.41
CA GLY A 609 -27.00 27.19 -6.39
C GLY A 609 -26.04 27.36 -7.58
N ALA A 610 -24.83 26.79 -7.52
CA ALA A 610 -23.78 27.03 -8.50
C ALA A 610 -23.76 26.09 -9.72
N LEU A 611 -24.73 25.17 -9.82
CA LEU A 611 -24.84 24.22 -10.91
C LEU A 611 -25.27 24.91 -12.21
N VAL A 612 -24.50 24.70 -13.27
CA VAL A 612 -24.85 25.17 -14.62
C VAL A 612 -25.21 23.96 -15.48
N LYS A 613 -26.45 23.92 -15.96
CA LYS A 613 -26.88 22.92 -16.95
C LYS A 613 -26.33 23.31 -18.32
N VAL A 614 -25.67 22.37 -18.99
CA VAL A 614 -25.12 22.57 -20.34
C VAL A 614 -26.15 22.08 -21.35
N GLU A 615 -26.57 22.96 -22.25
CA GLU A 615 -27.40 22.57 -23.40
C GLU A 615 -26.51 21.86 -24.43
N VAL A 616 -26.61 20.53 -24.51
CA VAL A 616 -25.74 19.68 -25.33
C VAL A 616 -26.05 19.91 -26.82
N PRO A 617 -25.11 20.44 -27.63
CA PRO A 617 -25.34 20.66 -29.06
C PRO A 617 -25.53 19.35 -29.81
N ALA A 618 -26.51 19.29 -30.73
CA ALA A 618 -26.72 18.10 -31.57
C ALA A 618 -25.50 17.80 -32.47
N SER A 619 -24.69 18.82 -32.80
CA SER A 619 -23.44 18.68 -33.56
C SER A 619 -22.43 17.76 -32.87
N TRP A 620 -22.46 17.64 -31.54
CA TRP A 620 -21.53 16.79 -30.78
C TRP A 620 -21.63 15.31 -31.14
N LYS A 621 -22.78 14.84 -31.63
CA LYS A 621 -22.94 13.46 -32.14
C LYS A 621 -21.99 13.17 -33.31
N ASN A 622 -21.68 14.20 -34.09
CA ASN A 622 -20.82 14.11 -35.27
C ASN A 622 -19.44 14.72 -35.02
N ALA A 623 -19.06 14.98 -33.76
CA ALA A 623 -17.73 15.52 -33.44
C ALA A 623 -16.68 14.57 -34.02
N THR A 624 -15.90 15.05 -34.99
CA THR A 624 -14.84 14.27 -35.64
C THR A 624 -13.69 14.10 -34.66
N VAL A 625 -12.92 13.01 -34.82
CA VAL A 625 -11.74 12.73 -34.01
C VAL A 625 -10.89 13.99 -33.91
N ASP A 626 -10.59 14.44 -32.70
CA ASP A 626 -9.61 15.50 -32.50
C ASP A 626 -8.35 15.01 -33.23
N THR A 627 -7.80 15.80 -34.16
CA THR A 627 -6.52 15.44 -34.79
C THR A 627 -5.59 15.08 -33.64
N GLU A 628 -5.07 13.85 -33.63
CA GLU A 628 -4.13 13.41 -32.61
C GLU A 628 -2.94 14.37 -32.66
N GLU A 629 -2.98 15.46 -31.90
CA GLU A 629 -1.81 16.25 -31.59
C GLU A 629 -0.98 15.32 -30.73
N GLY A 630 -0.06 14.66 -31.44
CA GLY A 630 0.50 13.39 -31.05
C GLY A 630 1.07 13.43 -29.65
N LYS A 631 0.51 12.60 -28.78
CA LYS A 631 1.29 11.98 -27.71
C LYS A 631 2.31 11.05 -28.38
N LYS A 632 3.27 11.62 -29.10
CA LYS A 632 4.45 10.88 -29.54
C LYS A 632 5.09 10.34 -28.28
N LEU A 633 5.08 9.02 -28.13
CA LEU A 633 6.01 8.32 -27.26
C LEU A 633 7.40 8.84 -27.64
N ARG A 634 8.00 9.67 -26.78
CA ARG A 634 9.29 10.25 -27.08
C ARG A 634 10.31 9.11 -27.06
N GLN A 635 10.83 8.78 -28.24
CA GLN A 635 11.85 7.76 -28.41
C GLN A 635 13.08 8.15 -27.62
N THR A 636 13.40 7.36 -26.60
CA THR A 636 14.63 7.53 -25.86
C THR A 636 15.70 6.71 -26.56
N GLY A 637 16.69 7.36 -27.18
CA GLY A 637 17.72 6.72 -28.01
C GLY A 637 18.76 5.87 -27.24
N CYS A 638 18.35 5.10 -26.23
CA CYS A 638 19.23 4.26 -25.43
C CYS A 638 19.14 2.76 -25.79
N ALA A 639 20.18 1.99 -25.52
CA ALA A 639 20.12 0.53 -25.59
C ALA A 639 19.12 -0.01 -24.54
N GLY A 640 18.13 -0.80 -24.98
CA GLY A 640 17.03 -1.33 -24.14
C GLY A 640 15.77 -0.45 -24.07
N CYS A 641 15.82 0.76 -24.63
CA CYS A 641 14.66 1.67 -24.64
C CYS A 641 13.49 1.15 -25.49
N ALA A 642 13.73 0.30 -26.50
CA ALA A 642 12.67 -0.30 -27.31
C ALA A 642 11.74 -1.22 -26.50
N ASP A 643 12.28 -2.05 -25.60
CA ASP A 643 11.45 -2.95 -24.78
C ASP A 643 10.74 -2.18 -23.67
N ARG A 644 11.39 -1.15 -23.10
CA ARG A 644 10.73 -0.19 -22.20
C ARG A 644 9.56 0.51 -22.91
N GLU A 645 9.74 0.99 -24.12
CA GLU A 645 8.69 1.68 -24.88
C GLU A 645 7.53 0.75 -25.22
N LYS A 646 7.80 -0.52 -25.56
CA LYS A 646 6.75 -1.55 -25.71
C LYS A 646 5.99 -1.77 -24.40
N PHE A 647 6.70 -1.92 -23.27
CA PHE A 647 6.08 -2.06 -21.96
C PHE A 647 5.23 -0.83 -21.60
N VAL A 648 5.74 0.38 -21.84
CA VAL A 648 4.99 1.62 -21.59
C VAL A 648 3.73 1.67 -22.45
N THR A 649 3.83 1.36 -23.74
CA THR A 649 2.70 1.43 -24.69
C THR A 649 1.65 0.38 -24.40
N ASN A 650 2.06 -0.86 -24.18
CA ASN A 650 1.15 -2.01 -24.12
C ASN A 650 0.68 -2.32 -22.69
N ILE A 651 1.40 -1.86 -21.66
CA ILE A 651 1.10 -2.15 -20.25
C ILE A 651 0.88 -0.86 -19.45
N CYS A 652 1.86 0.05 -19.38
CA CYS A 652 1.73 1.22 -18.51
C CYS A 652 0.58 2.14 -18.92
N GLN A 653 0.46 2.46 -20.20
CA GLN A 653 -0.56 3.38 -20.72
C GLN A 653 -1.98 2.82 -20.49
N PRO A 654 -2.31 1.56 -20.84
CA PRO A 654 -3.61 0.98 -20.53
C PRO A 654 -3.92 0.95 -19.03
N ILE A 655 -2.96 0.55 -18.18
CA ILE A 655 -3.16 0.52 -16.72
C ILE A 655 -3.40 1.94 -16.18
N ASN A 656 -2.56 2.90 -16.57
CA ASN A 656 -2.70 4.29 -16.15
C ASN A 656 -3.99 4.93 -16.65
N ALA A 657 -4.55 4.49 -17.78
CA ALA A 657 -5.86 4.91 -18.30
C ALA A 657 -7.06 4.19 -17.63
N GLN A 658 -6.83 3.40 -16.57
CA GLN A 658 -7.84 2.55 -15.90
C GLN A 658 -8.46 1.49 -16.83
N ALA A 659 -7.73 1.06 -17.86
CA ALA A 659 -8.08 -0.01 -18.79
C ALA A 659 -7.27 -1.30 -18.54
N GLY A 660 -6.51 -1.38 -17.44
CA GLY A 660 -5.73 -2.58 -17.08
C GLY A 660 -6.56 -3.84 -16.87
N TYR A 661 -7.86 -3.69 -16.56
CA TYR A 661 -8.80 -4.82 -16.48
C TYR A 661 -9.06 -5.49 -17.83
N ASP A 662 -8.84 -4.79 -18.94
CA ASP A 662 -9.09 -5.26 -20.30
C ASP A 662 -7.85 -5.95 -20.92
N LEU A 663 -6.69 -5.92 -20.25
CA LEU A 663 -5.45 -6.54 -20.75
C LEU A 663 -5.51 -8.08 -20.65
N PRO A 664 -5.23 -8.82 -21.74
CA PRO A 664 -5.18 -10.28 -21.72
C PRO A 664 -3.88 -10.81 -21.09
N VAL A 665 -3.85 -12.10 -20.75
CA VAL A 665 -2.68 -12.77 -20.16
C VAL A 665 -1.44 -12.67 -21.05
N SER A 666 -1.60 -12.76 -22.39
CA SER A 666 -0.49 -12.66 -23.35
C SER A 666 0.30 -11.35 -23.24
N THR A 667 -0.32 -10.28 -22.73
CA THR A 667 0.34 -9.00 -22.48
C THR A 667 1.55 -9.15 -21.56
N PHE A 668 1.52 -10.11 -20.64
CA PHE A 668 2.54 -10.33 -19.62
C PHE A 668 3.52 -11.46 -19.96
N VAL A 669 3.42 -12.07 -21.14
CA VAL A 669 4.41 -13.06 -21.62
C VAL A 669 5.75 -12.36 -21.84
N GLY A 670 6.83 -12.92 -21.29
CA GLY A 670 8.14 -12.29 -21.14
C GLY A 670 8.33 -11.50 -19.83
N TYR A 671 7.28 -11.37 -19.01
CA TYR A 671 7.29 -10.76 -17.69
C TYR A 671 6.61 -11.67 -16.64
N GLU A 672 6.67 -12.99 -16.84
CA GLU A 672 5.96 -13.99 -16.04
C GLU A 672 6.38 -13.98 -14.56
N ASP A 673 7.60 -13.51 -14.28
CA ASP A 673 8.17 -13.36 -12.95
C ASP A 673 7.83 -12.02 -12.28
N GLY A 674 7.02 -11.17 -12.92
CA GLY A 674 6.65 -9.86 -12.42
C GLY A 674 7.68 -8.76 -12.68
N THR A 675 8.68 -8.99 -13.55
CA THR A 675 9.69 -7.98 -13.89
C THR A 675 9.08 -6.71 -14.49
N LEU A 676 9.49 -5.55 -13.95
CA LEU A 676 9.21 -4.23 -14.52
C LEU A 676 10.49 -3.64 -15.14
N PRO A 677 10.45 -3.11 -16.37
CA PRO A 677 11.54 -2.30 -16.88
C PRO A 677 11.79 -1.05 -16.03
N ASN A 678 13.05 -0.73 -15.74
CA ASN A 678 13.42 0.52 -15.09
C ASN A 678 12.99 1.74 -15.91
N GLY A 679 12.66 2.84 -15.25
CA GLY A 679 12.48 4.17 -15.84
C GLY A 679 11.13 4.42 -16.49
N THR A 680 10.11 3.59 -16.21
CA THR A 680 8.77 3.78 -16.78
C THR A 680 8.04 4.98 -16.17
N ALA A 681 8.39 5.42 -14.95
CA ALA A 681 7.79 6.60 -14.32
C ALA A 681 7.98 7.90 -15.13
N ALA A 682 9.07 8.01 -15.93
CA ALA A 682 9.33 9.17 -16.77
C ALA A 682 8.27 9.42 -17.85
N TYR A 683 7.49 8.40 -18.21
CA TYR A 683 6.44 8.49 -19.23
C TYR A 683 5.08 8.91 -18.66
N GLU A 684 4.92 9.01 -17.34
CA GLU A 684 3.61 9.32 -16.75
C GLU A 684 3.20 10.78 -16.95
N LYS A 685 4.13 11.73 -16.71
CA LYS A 685 3.93 13.18 -16.97
C LYS A 685 2.58 13.70 -16.43
N ARG A 686 2.29 13.35 -15.17
CA ARG A 686 0.97 13.43 -14.52
C ARG A 686 0.37 14.84 -14.39
N GLY A 687 1.20 15.88 -14.36
CA GLY A 687 0.80 17.28 -14.15
C GLY A 687 -0.13 17.56 -12.95
N PRO A 688 0.07 17.00 -11.74
CA PRO A 688 -0.94 17.12 -10.68
C PRO A 688 -0.83 18.43 -9.88
N ALA A 689 0.29 19.15 -9.97
CA ALA A 689 0.53 20.38 -9.21
C ALA A 689 -0.29 21.56 -9.73
N LEU A 690 -0.77 22.40 -8.79
CA LEU A 690 -1.35 23.71 -9.12
C LEU A 690 -0.27 24.78 -9.30
N PHE A 691 0.84 24.65 -8.56
CA PHE A 691 1.95 25.58 -8.59
C PHE A 691 3.28 24.84 -8.75
N VAL A 692 4.18 25.37 -9.57
CA VAL A 692 5.52 24.83 -9.81
C VAL A 692 6.58 25.92 -9.61
N PRO A 693 7.85 25.58 -9.29
CA PRO A 693 8.87 26.59 -9.04
C PRO A 693 9.36 27.23 -10.35
N HIS A 694 9.26 28.55 -10.45
CA HIS A 694 9.86 29.37 -11.51
C HIS A 694 11.31 29.74 -11.14
N TRP A 695 12.24 29.67 -12.11
CA TRP A 695 13.65 29.97 -11.89
C TRP A 695 14.01 31.42 -12.25
N ILE A 696 14.42 32.19 -11.24
CA ILE A 696 14.90 33.57 -11.40
C ILE A 696 16.43 33.54 -11.50
N LYS A 697 16.94 33.55 -12.73
CA LYS A 697 18.36 33.34 -13.04
C LYS A 697 19.27 34.41 -12.43
N GLU A 698 18.82 35.65 -12.32
CA GLU A 698 19.58 36.80 -11.80
C GLU A 698 19.90 36.66 -10.30
N ASN A 699 19.05 35.95 -9.56
CA ASN A 699 19.21 35.69 -8.13
C ASN A 699 19.99 34.41 -7.85
N CYS A 700 20.17 33.54 -8.85
CA CYS A 700 20.69 32.19 -8.67
C CYS A 700 22.19 32.17 -8.40
N ILE A 701 22.57 31.62 -7.24
CA ILE A 701 23.98 31.44 -6.85
C ILE A 701 24.57 30.08 -7.26
N GLN A 702 23.84 29.29 -8.05
CA GLN A 702 24.29 27.99 -8.59
C GLN A 702 24.76 26.98 -7.52
N CYS A 703 24.05 26.93 -6.38
CA CYS A 703 24.40 26.06 -5.24
C CYS A 703 23.85 24.62 -5.34
N ASN A 704 22.92 24.37 -6.27
CA ASN A 704 22.20 23.12 -6.49
C ASN A 704 21.38 22.56 -5.30
N GLN A 705 21.23 23.31 -4.20
CA GLN A 705 20.46 22.83 -3.03
C GLN A 705 18.99 22.56 -3.37
N CYS A 706 18.40 23.31 -4.32
CA CYS A 706 17.02 23.11 -4.76
C CYS A 706 16.79 21.73 -5.38
N ALA A 707 17.74 21.26 -6.19
CA ALA A 707 17.76 19.90 -6.71
C ALA A 707 18.02 18.91 -5.58
N PHE A 708 19.01 19.17 -4.71
CA PHE A 708 19.39 18.30 -3.59
C PHE A 708 18.22 17.86 -2.71
N VAL A 709 17.28 18.76 -2.43
CA VAL A 709 16.13 18.50 -1.55
C VAL A 709 14.88 18.04 -2.28
N CYS A 710 14.88 18.02 -3.62
CA CYS A 710 13.69 17.68 -4.38
C CYS A 710 13.32 16.20 -4.16
N PRO A 711 12.11 15.89 -3.66
CA PRO A 711 11.71 14.51 -3.41
C PRO A 711 11.36 13.73 -4.68
N HIS A 712 11.27 14.38 -5.85
CA HIS A 712 10.78 13.75 -7.08
C HIS A 712 11.74 13.92 -8.27
N ALA A 713 12.91 14.51 -8.07
CA ALA A 713 13.87 14.83 -9.13
C ALA A 713 13.32 15.70 -10.27
N THR A 714 12.34 16.56 -9.97
CA THR A 714 11.62 17.42 -10.93
C THR A 714 12.28 18.78 -11.12
N ILE A 715 13.39 19.04 -10.43
CA ILE A 715 14.21 20.22 -10.58
C ILE A 715 15.68 19.77 -10.64
N ARG A 716 16.39 20.12 -11.72
CA ARG A 716 17.76 19.64 -12.01
C ARG A 716 18.66 20.80 -12.43
N PRO A 717 19.92 20.83 -11.97
CA PRO A 717 20.91 21.70 -12.59
C PRO A 717 21.39 21.06 -13.89
N VAL A 718 21.52 21.88 -14.93
CA VAL A 718 21.88 21.48 -16.28
C VAL A 718 23.14 22.24 -16.68
N LEU A 719 24.13 21.50 -17.18
CA LEU A 719 25.32 22.07 -17.80
C LEU A 719 25.22 21.87 -19.30
N ALA A 720 25.39 22.95 -20.06
CA ALA A 720 25.28 22.97 -21.51
C ALA A 720 26.44 23.75 -22.13
N THR A 721 26.79 23.47 -23.39
CA THR A 721 27.66 24.34 -24.17
C THR A 721 26.89 25.55 -24.70
N GLU A 722 27.58 26.61 -25.15
CA GLU A 722 26.90 27.76 -25.78
C GLU A 722 26.10 27.36 -27.02
N THR A 723 26.61 26.39 -27.81
CA THR A 723 25.90 25.82 -28.96
C THR A 723 24.62 25.10 -28.55
N GLU A 724 24.65 24.35 -27.46
CA GLU A 724 23.44 23.66 -26.96
C GLU A 724 22.42 24.65 -26.40
N VAL A 725 22.85 25.74 -25.77
CA VAL A 725 21.93 26.81 -25.36
C VAL A 725 21.30 27.47 -26.59
N ALA A 726 22.09 27.77 -27.62
CA ALA A 726 21.60 28.39 -28.85
C ALA A 726 20.63 27.48 -29.64
N ASN A 727 20.80 26.16 -29.54
CA ASN A 727 19.92 25.16 -30.16
C ASN A 727 18.72 24.76 -29.29
N GLY A 728 18.63 25.27 -28.07
CA GLY A 728 17.54 24.96 -27.16
C GLY A 728 16.20 25.53 -27.64
N PRO A 729 15.08 24.94 -27.19
CA PRO A 729 13.75 25.49 -27.48
C PRO A 729 13.53 26.84 -26.80
N GLU A 730 12.42 27.50 -27.14
CA GLU A 730 12.00 28.73 -26.47
C GLU A 730 11.98 28.55 -24.93
N GLY A 731 12.49 29.54 -24.20
CA GLY A 731 12.61 29.47 -22.74
C GLY A 731 13.81 28.68 -22.20
N PHE A 732 14.67 28.10 -23.05
CA PHE A 732 15.92 27.44 -22.64
C PHE A 732 17.04 28.45 -22.33
N GLU A 733 16.82 29.29 -21.33
CA GLU A 733 17.80 30.27 -20.89
C GLU A 733 18.84 29.67 -19.95
N ALA A 734 20.10 30.12 -20.04
CA ALA A 734 21.17 29.72 -19.15
C ALA A 734 22.05 30.91 -18.76
N ILE A 735 22.84 30.76 -17.71
CA ILE A 735 23.83 31.73 -17.23
C ILE A 735 25.22 31.07 -17.17
N PRO A 736 26.35 31.81 -17.23
CA PRO A 736 27.67 31.21 -17.17
C PRO A 736 27.88 30.33 -15.93
N ALA A 737 28.38 29.10 -16.11
CA ALA A 737 28.56 28.15 -15.02
C ALA A 737 29.75 28.54 -14.12
N LEU A 738 29.47 28.87 -12.86
CA LEU A 738 30.47 29.25 -11.87
C LEU A 738 31.42 28.09 -11.56
N GLY A 739 32.70 28.31 -11.84
CA GLY A 739 33.80 27.36 -11.62
C GLY A 739 34.12 26.48 -12.83
N SER A 740 33.39 26.60 -13.95
CA SER A 740 33.71 25.88 -15.17
C SER A 740 34.92 26.51 -15.87
N LYS A 741 35.88 25.68 -16.29
CA LYS A 741 37.04 26.09 -17.10
C LYS A 741 36.77 25.97 -18.61
N ASP A 742 35.72 25.25 -18.99
CA ASP A 742 35.37 24.92 -20.37
C ASP A 742 34.28 25.86 -20.93
N GLY A 743 34.03 27.00 -20.28
CA GLY A 743 33.02 27.96 -20.72
C GLY A 743 31.56 27.45 -20.70
N LEU A 744 31.28 26.42 -19.90
CA LEU A 744 29.93 25.84 -19.81
C LEU A 744 28.91 26.86 -19.29
N GLN A 745 27.67 26.68 -19.72
CA GLN A 745 26.49 27.40 -19.27
C GLN A 745 25.72 26.54 -18.25
N PHE A 746 24.99 27.20 -17.36
CA PHE A 746 24.25 26.62 -16.23
C PHE A 746 22.79 27.06 -16.27
N ARG A 747 21.87 26.09 -16.13
CA ARG A 747 20.44 26.32 -15.98
C ARG A 747 19.89 25.50 -14.81
N ILE A 748 18.91 26.03 -14.09
CA ILE A 748 18.00 25.20 -13.28
C ILE A 748 16.79 24.88 -14.13
N ALA A 749 16.63 23.62 -14.51
CA ALA A 749 15.48 23.13 -15.25
C ALA A 749 14.43 22.54 -14.29
N VAL A 750 13.15 22.76 -14.59
CA VAL A 750 12.00 22.27 -13.81
C VAL A 750 11.07 21.50 -14.74
N SER A 751 10.64 20.30 -14.34
CA SER A 751 9.58 19.56 -15.04
C SER A 751 8.22 20.01 -14.51
N PRO A 752 7.43 20.80 -15.27
CA PRO A 752 6.10 21.20 -14.83
C PRO A 752 5.16 19.99 -14.70
N LEU A 753 5.31 18.99 -15.57
CA LEU A 753 4.43 17.83 -15.65
C LEU A 753 4.76 16.71 -14.63
N ASP A 754 5.92 16.75 -13.98
CA ASP A 754 6.24 15.76 -12.94
C ASP A 754 6.25 16.37 -11.53
N CYS A 755 6.29 17.69 -11.41
CA CYS A 755 6.29 18.40 -10.14
C CYS A 755 5.00 18.17 -9.35
N LEU A 756 5.11 17.94 -8.03
CA LEU A 756 3.97 17.83 -7.12
C LEU A 756 3.71 19.13 -6.31
N GLY A 757 4.40 20.22 -6.64
CA GLY A 757 4.17 21.54 -6.04
C GLY A 757 4.49 21.67 -4.56
N CYS A 758 5.36 20.82 -4.00
CA CYS A 758 5.60 20.80 -2.54
C CYS A 758 6.21 22.10 -1.99
N GLY A 759 7.01 22.83 -2.78
CA GLY A 759 7.64 24.09 -2.35
C GLY A 759 8.98 23.95 -1.61
N ASN A 760 9.46 22.75 -1.27
CA ASN A 760 10.72 22.56 -0.54
C ASN A 760 11.92 23.26 -1.21
N CYS A 761 12.00 23.22 -2.54
CA CYS A 761 13.11 23.83 -3.29
C CYS A 761 13.13 25.37 -3.18
N ALA A 762 11.96 26.02 -3.20
CA ALA A 762 11.82 27.45 -3.01
C ALA A 762 12.10 27.85 -1.55
N ASP A 763 11.60 27.04 -0.61
CA ASP A 763 11.80 27.24 0.82
C ASP A 763 13.27 27.31 1.20
N ILE A 764 14.07 26.32 0.78
CA ILE A 764 15.49 26.25 1.15
C ILE A 764 16.39 27.20 0.37
N CYS A 765 15.88 27.90 -0.66
CA CYS A 765 16.70 28.68 -1.58
C CYS A 765 17.49 29.76 -0.80
N PRO A 766 18.84 29.71 -0.78
CA PRO A 766 19.67 30.56 0.08
C PRO A 766 20.13 31.86 -0.60
N ALA A 767 19.51 32.24 -1.73
CA ALA A 767 19.95 33.37 -2.53
C ALA A 767 19.83 34.69 -1.72
N PRO A 768 20.92 35.47 -1.59
CA PRO A 768 20.94 36.67 -0.74
C PRO A 768 20.26 37.89 -1.38
N LYS A 769 20.06 37.88 -2.71
CA LYS A 769 19.46 38.98 -3.49
C LYS A 769 17.93 38.87 -3.64
N GLY A 770 17.29 38.03 -2.83
CA GLY A 770 15.92 37.57 -3.04
C GLY A 770 15.89 36.12 -3.51
N LYS A 771 14.76 35.44 -3.36
CA LYS A 771 14.61 34.03 -3.73
C LYS A 771 14.90 33.84 -5.23
N ALA A 772 15.72 32.85 -5.57
CA ALA A 772 15.96 32.44 -6.96
C ALA A 772 14.92 31.43 -7.48
N LEU A 773 14.01 31.01 -6.62
CA LEU A 773 12.87 30.14 -6.93
C LEU A 773 11.64 30.68 -6.23
N VAL A 774 10.57 30.89 -6.99
CA VAL A 774 9.25 31.29 -6.49
C VAL A 774 8.21 30.34 -7.05
N MET A 775 7.15 30.04 -6.30
CA MET A 775 6.08 29.18 -6.79
C MET A 775 5.13 30.02 -7.65
N THR A 776 4.90 29.63 -8.90
CA THR A 776 3.91 30.26 -9.80
C THR A 776 2.93 29.21 -10.34
N SER A 777 1.85 29.67 -10.99
CA SER A 777 0.85 28.80 -11.60
C SER A 777 1.50 27.87 -12.62
N ILE A 778 1.09 26.59 -12.64
CA ILE A 778 1.57 25.64 -13.65
C ILE A 778 1.25 26.11 -15.07
N ASP A 779 0.11 26.77 -15.29
CA ASP A 779 -0.33 27.22 -16.61
C ASP A 779 0.65 28.21 -17.27
N GLU A 780 1.34 29.02 -16.45
CA GLU A 780 2.36 29.96 -16.91
C GLU A 780 3.68 29.26 -17.26
N GLU A 781 3.91 28.04 -16.76
CA GLU A 781 5.18 27.32 -16.85
C GLU A 781 5.12 26.11 -17.80
N LEU A 782 3.94 25.71 -18.28
CA LEU A 782 3.77 24.57 -19.19
C LEU A 782 4.59 24.71 -20.48
N HIS A 783 4.79 25.94 -20.97
CA HIS A 783 5.62 26.22 -22.15
C HIS A 783 7.09 25.80 -21.96
N LEU A 784 7.56 25.65 -20.71
CA LEU A 784 8.92 25.18 -20.40
C LEU A 784 9.05 23.65 -20.38
N ALA A 785 7.98 22.88 -20.62
CA ALA A 785 8.04 21.42 -20.69
C ALA A 785 9.02 20.92 -21.76
N ASP A 786 9.05 21.56 -22.93
CA ASP A 786 10.00 21.23 -23.99
C ASP A 786 11.44 21.61 -23.61
N ALA A 787 11.63 22.71 -22.88
CA ALA A 787 12.94 23.09 -22.34
C ALA A 787 13.45 22.09 -21.29
N TRP A 788 12.56 21.51 -20.48
CA TRP A 788 12.89 20.40 -19.58
C TRP A 788 13.31 19.14 -20.36
N ASP A 789 12.53 18.73 -21.35
CA ASP A 789 12.83 17.52 -22.12
C ASP A 789 14.12 17.67 -22.94
N TYR A 790 14.39 18.87 -23.47
CA TYR A 790 15.69 19.20 -24.06
C TYR A 790 16.81 19.09 -23.01
N SER A 791 16.61 19.64 -21.81
CA SER A 791 17.60 19.59 -20.71
C SER A 791 18.06 18.18 -20.36
N VAL A 792 17.14 17.20 -20.34
CA VAL A 792 17.46 15.82 -19.95
C VAL A 792 17.93 14.96 -21.12
N SER A 793 17.72 15.40 -22.36
CA SER A 793 18.15 14.68 -23.58
C SER A 793 19.57 15.03 -24.03
N ILE A 794 20.07 16.23 -23.74
CA ILE A 794 21.43 16.62 -24.14
C ILE A 794 22.51 15.72 -23.49
N PRO A 795 23.67 15.50 -24.15
CA PRO A 795 24.72 14.66 -23.61
C PRO A 795 25.22 15.15 -22.26
N LYS A 796 25.34 14.26 -21.28
CA LYS A 796 25.84 14.62 -19.94
C LYS A 796 27.26 15.19 -20.02
N LYS A 797 27.47 16.37 -19.43
CA LYS A 797 28.79 17.00 -19.33
C LYS A 797 29.63 16.38 -18.24
N LYS A 798 30.96 16.44 -18.40
CA LYS A 798 31.88 16.03 -17.35
C LYS A 798 31.64 16.89 -16.11
N ASN A 799 31.41 16.24 -14.99
CA ASN A 799 31.32 16.93 -13.70
C ASN A 799 32.69 17.47 -13.33
N PHE A 800 32.83 18.80 -13.30
CA PHE A 800 34.06 19.48 -12.92
C PHE A 800 34.19 19.68 -11.40
N MET A 801 33.15 19.31 -10.64
CA MET A 801 33.11 19.39 -9.18
C MET A 801 33.32 18.00 -8.55
N ASN A 802 33.74 17.97 -7.29
CA ASN A 802 33.78 16.73 -6.52
C ASN A 802 32.35 16.24 -6.24
N THR A 803 32.02 15.00 -6.66
CA THR A 803 30.71 14.35 -6.46
C THR A 803 30.34 14.19 -4.99
N ALA A 804 31.32 14.10 -4.08
CA ALA A 804 31.12 14.05 -2.63
C ALA A 804 30.71 15.39 -1.99
N THR A 805 30.40 16.42 -2.79
CA THR A 805 29.90 17.72 -2.32
C THR A 805 28.43 17.90 -2.66
N VAL A 806 27.73 18.75 -1.91
CA VAL A 806 26.32 19.10 -2.18
C VAL A 806 26.13 19.62 -3.62
N LYS A 807 26.99 20.54 -4.10
CA LYS A 807 26.90 21.06 -5.47
C LYS A 807 27.24 19.99 -6.51
N GLY A 808 28.35 19.29 -6.31
CA GLY A 808 28.86 18.32 -7.28
C GLY A 808 27.97 17.08 -7.45
N SER A 809 27.39 16.56 -6.37
CA SER A 809 26.45 15.42 -6.43
C SER A 809 25.27 15.69 -7.35
N GLN A 810 24.81 16.93 -7.44
CA GLN A 810 23.62 17.28 -8.21
C GLN A 810 23.87 17.44 -9.72
N PHE A 811 25.13 17.48 -10.16
CA PHE A 811 25.47 17.35 -11.58
C PHE A 811 25.44 15.89 -12.05
N GLU A 812 25.35 14.93 -11.13
CA GLU A 812 25.13 13.53 -11.47
C GLU A 812 23.64 13.28 -11.74
N THR A 813 23.37 12.42 -12.72
CA THR A 813 22.01 12.01 -13.11
C THR A 813 21.32 11.33 -11.92
N PRO A 814 20.17 11.83 -11.43
CA PRO A 814 19.39 11.09 -10.46
C PRO A 814 18.84 9.83 -11.11
N LEU A 815 19.04 8.66 -10.49
CA LEU A 815 18.52 7.38 -10.99
C LEU A 815 17.31 6.88 -10.18
N LEU A 816 16.69 7.80 -9.44
CA LEU A 816 15.36 7.70 -8.85
C LEU A 816 14.63 9.01 -9.18
N GLU A 817 13.54 8.92 -9.94
CA GLU A 817 12.79 10.07 -10.43
C GLU A 817 11.28 9.80 -10.46
N PHE A 818 10.49 10.86 -10.24
CA PHE A 818 9.03 10.90 -10.45
C PHE A 818 8.22 9.84 -9.69
N SER A 819 8.70 9.44 -8.51
CA SER A 819 8.03 8.41 -7.70
C SER A 819 6.60 8.76 -7.29
N GLY A 820 5.82 7.72 -6.98
CA GLY A 820 4.46 7.85 -6.42
C GLY A 820 4.40 8.35 -4.97
N ALA A 821 5.51 8.83 -4.40
CA ALA A 821 5.59 9.34 -3.03
C ALA A 821 4.79 10.65 -2.85
N CYS A 822 4.44 10.94 -1.60
CA CYS A 822 3.70 12.15 -1.22
C CYS A 822 4.43 13.45 -1.64
N SER A 823 3.67 14.52 -1.89
CA SER A 823 4.24 15.85 -2.12
C SER A 823 5.04 16.30 -0.90
N GLY A 824 6.36 16.51 -1.07
CA GLY A 824 7.27 16.87 0.02
C GLY A 824 7.76 15.70 0.88
N CYS A 825 7.66 14.45 0.41
CA CYS A 825 8.12 13.26 1.12
C CYS A 825 9.55 13.41 1.69
N GLY A 826 9.74 13.04 2.96
CA GLY A 826 11.04 13.08 3.62
C GLY A 826 11.99 11.94 3.27
N GLU A 827 11.53 10.86 2.65
CA GLU A 827 12.33 9.66 2.35
C GLU A 827 13.13 9.79 1.04
N THR A 828 12.45 10.13 -0.05
CA THR A 828 12.99 10.08 -1.41
C THR A 828 14.16 11.01 -1.69
N PRO A 829 14.33 12.19 -1.05
CA PRO A 829 15.55 12.99 -1.24
C PRO A 829 16.83 12.22 -0.90
N TYR A 830 16.79 11.38 0.15
CA TYR A 830 17.93 10.55 0.54
C TYR A 830 18.21 9.43 -0.47
N ALA A 831 17.18 8.66 -0.83
CA ALA A 831 17.32 7.58 -1.81
C ALA A 831 17.82 8.11 -3.17
N ARG A 832 17.29 9.26 -3.61
CA ARG A 832 17.73 9.94 -4.84
C ARG A 832 19.21 10.30 -4.77
N LEU A 833 19.66 10.88 -3.67
CA LEU A 833 21.08 11.22 -3.46
C LEU A 833 21.98 9.98 -3.52
N LEU A 834 21.57 8.87 -2.89
CA LEU A 834 22.30 7.61 -2.95
C LEU A 834 22.47 7.11 -4.38
N THR A 835 21.42 7.21 -5.21
CA THR A 835 21.51 6.82 -6.62
C THR A 835 22.42 7.75 -7.45
N GLN A 836 22.52 9.03 -7.09
CA GLN A 836 23.46 9.95 -7.75
C GLN A 836 24.93 9.62 -7.45
N LEU A 837 25.20 9.00 -6.30
CA LEU A 837 26.57 8.68 -5.87
C LEU A 837 27.01 7.28 -6.30
N PHE A 838 26.12 6.29 -6.25
CA PHE A 838 26.48 4.88 -6.46
C PHE A 838 25.54 4.14 -7.42
N GLY A 839 24.52 4.81 -7.95
CA GLY A 839 23.41 4.17 -8.65
C GLY A 839 23.80 3.43 -9.91
N ASP A 840 24.91 3.79 -10.56
CA ASP A 840 25.40 3.07 -11.74
C ASP A 840 25.84 1.63 -11.41
N ARG A 841 26.16 1.31 -10.14
CA ARG A 841 26.63 0.00 -9.66
C ARG A 841 25.87 -0.52 -8.43
N MET A 842 24.73 0.09 -8.12
CA MET A 842 23.92 -0.22 -6.93
C MET A 842 23.03 -1.44 -7.13
N GLN A 843 22.90 -2.27 -6.09
CA GLN A 843 21.85 -3.28 -5.96
C GLN A 843 21.06 -2.99 -4.68
N ILE A 844 19.74 -2.93 -4.79
CA ILE A 844 18.83 -2.53 -3.71
C ILE A 844 17.95 -3.72 -3.32
N ALA A 845 18.08 -4.15 -2.07
CA ALA A 845 17.06 -4.92 -1.36
C ALA A 845 16.18 -3.94 -0.59
N ASN A 846 14.89 -3.92 -0.90
CA ASN A 846 13.95 -2.97 -0.30
C ASN A 846 12.87 -3.67 0.50
N ALA A 847 12.73 -3.34 1.78
CA ALA A 847 11.68 -3.87 2.65
C ALA A 847 10.31 -3.37 2.17
N THR A 848 9.27 -4.14 2.42
CA THR A 848 7.90 -3.66 2.18
C THR A 848 7.59 -2.46 3.09
N GLY A 849 7.05 -1.39 2.51
CA GLY A 849 6.77 -0.15 3.23
C GLY A 849 6.60 1.01 2.26
N CYS A 850 6.68 2.26 2.73
CA CYS A 850 6.64 3.42 1.83
C CYS A 850 7.63 3.28 0.67
N SER A 851 8.86 2.88 0.97
CA SER A 851 9.96 2.80 0.01
C SER A 851 9.74 1.79 -1.11
N SER A 852 9.06 0.67 -0.85
CA SER A 852 8.68 -0.25 -1.92
C SER A 852 7.52 0.28 -2.75
N ILE A 853 6.52 0.91 -2.11
CA ILE A 853 5.34 1.45 -2.79
C ILE A 853 5.71 2.60 -3.73
N TRP A 854 6.47 3.60 -3.28
CA TRP A 854 6.88 4.66 -4.20
C TRP A 854 8.00 4.23 -5.14
N GLY A 855 8.76 3.18 -4.79
CA GLY A 855 9.86 2.64 -5.59
C GLY A 855 9.39 1.97 -6.87
N ALA A 856 8.43 1.05 -6.77
CA ALA A 856 8.01 0.20 -7.87
C ALA A 856 6.56 -0.33 -7.72
N SER A 857 5.56 0.55 -7.68
CA SER A 857 4.16 0.14 -7.81
C SER A 857 3.76 0.03 -9.27
N MET A 858 3.37 -1.17 -9.70
CA MET A 858 2.93 -1.46 -11.07
C MET A 858 1.90 -0.41 -11.55
N PRO A 859 2.11 0.22 -12.72
CA PRO A 859 3.09 -0.11 -13.77
C PRO A 859 4.37 0.74 -13.76
N ALA A 860 4.56 1.60 -12.74
CA ALA A 860 5.62 2.59 -12.72
C ALA A 860 6.82 2.14 -11.87
N SER A 861 7.99 2.05 -12.51
CA SER A 861 9.28 1.96 -11.85
C SER A 861 9.93 3.34 -11.80
N SER A 862 10.17 3.83 -10.58
CA SER A 862 10.80 5.13 -10.32
C SER A 862 12.32 5.09 -10.48
N TYR A 863 12.90 3.89 -10.38
CA TYR A 863 14.33 3.69 -10.61
C TYR A 863 14.61 3.66 -12.10
N THR A 864 15.59 4.45 -12.54
CA THR A 864 15.91 4.62 -13.97
C THR A 864 17.38 4.30 -14.26
N VAL A 865 17.81 4.52 -15.49
CA VAL A 865 19.18 4.28 -15.96
C VAL A 865 19.82 5.57 -16.49
N ASN A 866 21.14 5.66 -16.42
CA ASN A 866 21.90 6.74 -17.05
C ASN A 866 21.95 6.58 -18.58
N GLN A 867 22.56 7.54 -19.29
CA GLN A 867 22.72 7.51 -20.75
C GLN A 867 23.53 6.30 -21.28
N LYS A 868 24.20 5.54 -20.40
CA LYS A 868 24.91 4.29 -20.73
C LYS A 868 24.08 3.02 -20.44
N GLY A 869 22.82 3.15 -20.04
CA GLY A 869 21.95 2.03 -19.67
C GLY A 869 22.25 1.42 -18.29
N GLN A 870 22.99 2.12 -17.43
CA GLN A 870 23.36 1.62 -16.10
C GLN A 870 22.50 2.28 -15.03
N GLY A 871 22.02 1.51 -14.06
CA GLY A 871 21.27 2.03 -12.93
C GLY A 871 21.04 1.00 -11.83
N PRO A 872 20.31 1.37 -10.77
CA PRO A 872 20.05 0.48 -9.66
C PRO A 872 19.26 -0.76 -10.11
N ALA A 873 19.72 -1.95 -9.72
CA ALA A 873 18.89 -3.15 -9.74
C ALA A 873 18.13 -3.20 -8.42
N TRP A 874 16.80 -3.33 -8.47
CA TRP A 874 15.94 -3.21 -7.30
C TRP A 874 15.08 -4.46 -7.13
N GLY A 875 14.90 -4.92 -5.89
CA GLY A 875 13.97 -6.00 -5.56
C GLY A 875 13.34 -5.80 -4.18
N ASN A 876 12.08 -6.23 -4.04
CA ASN A 876 11.38 -6.37 -2.76
C ASN A 876 11.03 -7.83 -2.58
N SER A 877 11.59 -8.43 -1.52
CA SER A 877 11.18 -9.76 -1.06
C SER A 877 9.93 -9.64 -0.20
N LEU A 878 10.08 -9.45 1.12
CA LEU A 878 8.96 -9.28 2.05
C LEU A 878 9.23 -8.10 3.01
N PHE A 879 8.41 -7.99 4.07
CA PHE A 879 8.58 -6.96 5.07
C PHE A 879 9.61 -7.36 6.12
N GLU A 880 9.62 -8.62 6.50
CA GLU A 880 10.35 -9.21 7.61
C GLU A 880 11.80 -9.62 7.26
N ASP A 881 12.11 -9.88 5.99
CA ASP A 881 13.33 -10.58 5.57
C ASP A 881 14.36 -9.71 4.82
N ASN A 882 14.13 -8.40 4.75
CA ASN A 882 14.85 -7.55 3.81
C ASN A 882 16.37 -7.49 4.06
N ALA A 883 16.81 -7.62 5.32
CA ALA A 883 18.23 -7.64 5.63
C ALA A 883 18.88 -8.89 5.04
N GLU A 884 18.25 -10.03 5.27
CA GLU A 884 18.66 -11.35 4.82
C GLU A 884 18.61 -11.47 3.30
N TYR A 885 17.61 -10.85 2.68
CA TYR A 885 17.49 -10.77 1.22
C TYR A 885 18.66 -9.99 0.60
N GLY A 886 18.97 -8.81 1.13
CA GLY A 886 20.12 -8.02 0.69
C GLY A 886 21.47 -8.73 0.96
N TYR A 887 21.56 -9.43 2.08
CA TYR A 887 22.70 -10.28 2.39
C TYR A 887 22.85 -11.44 1.39
N GLY A 888 21.74 -12.09 1.02
CA GLY A 888 21.66 -13.10 -0.04
C GLY A 888 22.17 -12.61 -1.39
N MET A 889 21.79 -11.38 -1.79
CA MET A 889 22.33 -10.74 -3.00
C MET A 889 23.84 -10.55 -2.92
N TYR A 890 24.34 -10.09 -1.77
CA TYR A 890 25.77 -9.86 -1.53
C TYR A 890 26.58 -11.16 -1.65
N ILE A 891 26.20 -12.21 -0.92
CA ILE A 891 26.96 -13.47 -0.91
C ILE A 891 27.00 -14.12 -2.30
N GLY A 892 25.91 -14.03 -3.07
CA GLY A 892 25.86 -14.53 -4.45
C GLY A 892 26.85 -13.80 -5.37
N VAL A 893 26.89 -12.47 -5.29
CA VAL A 893 27.85 -11.65 -6.06
C VAL A 893 29.27 -11.91 -5.59
N LYS A 894 29.52 -11.96 -4.29
CA LYS A 894 30.84 -12.22 -3.69
C LYS A 894 31.43 -13.53 -4.21
N GLN A 895 30.67 -14.63 -4.14
CA GLN A 895 31.12 -15.95 -4.58
C GLN A 895 31.55 -15.97 -6.05
N ILE A 896 30.79 -15.31 -6.93
CA ILE A 896 31.11 -15.24 -8.36
C ILE A 896 32.38 -14.40 -8.59
N ARG A 897 32.51 -13.28 -7.88
CA ARG A 897 33.68 -12.39 -8.02
C ARG A 897 34.95 -13.01 -7.45
N GLU A 898 34.87 -13.76 -6.37
CA GLU A 898 35.99 -14.52 -5.80
C GLU A 898 36.46 -15.63 -6.75
N ASP A 899 35.54 -16.33 -7.42
CA ASP A 899 35.89 -17.30 -8.46
C ASP A 899 36.62 -16.64 -9.64
N LEU A 900 36.12 -15.50 -10.12
CA LEU A 900 36.79 -14.70 -11.14
C LEU A 900 38.16 -14.19 -10.67
N ALA A 901 38.30 -13.74 -9.43
CA ALA A 901 39.58 -13.29 -8.87
C ALA A 901 40.63 -14.42 -8.84
N ARG A 902 40.23 -15.61 -8.38
CA ARG A 902 41.10 -16.79 -8.38
C ARG A 902 41.54 -17.16 -9.80
N LYS A 903 40.62 -17.15 -10.76
CA LYS A 903 40.94 -17.44 -12.18
C LYS A 903 41.82 -16.36 -12.80
N ALA A 904 41.57 -15.08 -12.49
CA ALA A 904 42.43 -13.98 -12.94
C ALA A 904 43.86 -14.16 -12.44
N GLY A 905 44.05 -14.59 -11.18
CA GLY A 905 45.37 -14.91 -10.63
C GLY A 905 46.14 -15.94 -11.46
N VAL A 906 45.47 -17.01 -11.91
CA VAL A 906 46.07 -18.02 -12.81
C VAL A 906 46.35 -17.43 -14.20
N MET A 907 45.38 -16.71 -14.77
CA MET A 907 45.52 -16.13 -16.11
C MET A 907 46.68 -15.12 -16.20
N VAL A 908 46.97 -14.38 -15.13
CA VAL A 908 48.10 -13.42 -15.07
C VAL A 908 49.45 -14.11 -15.27
N GLU A 909 49.59 -15.39 -14.90
CA GLU A 909 50.84 -16.15 -15.06
C GLU A 909 51.18 -16.38 -16.54
N SER A 910 50.15 -16.65 -17.36
CA SER A 910 50.30 -16.94 -18.80
C SER A 910 49.98 -15.76 -19.73
N ALA A 911 49.27 -14.73 -19.25
CA ALA A 911 48.92 -13.55 -20.03
C ALA A 911 50.15 -12.67 -20.31
N THR A 912 50.10 -11.91 -21.41
CA THR A 912 51.13 -10.94 -21.79
C THR A 912 50.51 -9.61 -22.21
N GLY A 913 51.31 -8.54 -22.23
CA GLY A 913 50.89 -7.21 -22.66
C GLY A 913 49.70 -6.63 -21.88
N GLU A 914 48.80 -5.95 -22.59
CA GLU A 914 47.65 -5.23 -22.03
C GLU A 914 46.71 -6.14 -21.23
N LEU A 915 46.54 -7.41 -21.63
CA LEU A 915 45.70 -8.36 -20.90
C LEU A 915 46.26 -8.65 -19.50
N LYS A 916 47.57 -8.83 -19.39
CA LYS A 916 48.22 -9.05 -18.09
C LYS A 916 48.07 -7.84 -17.19
N GLU A 917 48.30 -6.64 -17.71
CA GLU A 917 48.15 -5.40 -16.95
C GLU A 917 46.72 -5.16 -16.49
N ALA A 918 45.73 -5.41 -17.37
CA ALA A 918 44.33 -5.21 -17.04
C ALA A 918 43.82 -6.23 -16.01
N LEU A 919 44.24 -7.51 -16.11
CA LEU A 919 43.93 -8.54 -15.13
C LEU A 919 44.53 -8.21 -13.76
N GLN A 920 45.83 -7.87 -13.72
CA GLN A 920 46.51 -7.51 -12.47
C GLN A 920 45.88 -6.26 -11.84
N GLY A 921 45.64 -5.21 -12.63
CA GLY A 921 45.03 -3.97 -12.16
C GLY A 921 43.61 -4.16 -11.62
N TRP A 922 42.85 -5.11 -12.16
CA TRP A 922 41.56 -5.49 -11.59
C TRP A 922 41.71 -6.29 -10.30
N LEU A 923 42.61 -7.28 -10.27
CA LEU A 923 42.86 -8.14 -9.12
C LEU A 923 43.31 -7.36 -7.87
N ASP A 924 44.24 -6.42 -8.04
CA ASP A 924 44.78 -5.58 -6.97
C ASP A 924 43.72 -4.71 -6.28
N GLN A 925 42.61 -4.43 -6.97
CA GLN A 925 41.56 -3.50 -6.52
C GLN A 925 40.15 -4.07 -6.69
N VAL A 926 40.01 -5.41 -6.60
CA VAL A 926 38.74 -6.10 -6.84
C VAL A 926 37.63 -5.66 -5.88
N ASN A 927 37.98 -5.30 -4.64
CA ASN A 927 37.04 -4.87 -3.60
C ASN A 927 36.98 -3.34 -3.41
N VAL A 928 37.58 -2.57 -4.31
CA VAL A 928 37.53 -1.09 -4.30
C VAL A 928 36.42 -0.62 -5.23
N GLY A 929 35.45 0.15 -4.73
CA GLY A 929 34.34 0.67 -5.53
C GLY A 929 34.76 1.82 -6.46
N ALA A 930 35.55 2.76 -5.94
CA ALA A 930 36.06 3.90 -6.71
C ALA A 930 36.87 3.42 -7.93
N GLY A 931 36.55 3.95 -9.12
CA GLY A 931 37.21 3.60 -10.38
C GLY A 931 36.94 2.17 -10.90
N SER A 932 36.06 1.39 -10.24
CA SER A 932 35.84 -0.02 -10.61
C SER A 932 35.26 -0.19 -12.02
N ARG A 933 34.44 0.76 -12.47
CA ARG A 933 33.91 0.81 -13.84
C ARG A 933 35.02 0.97 -14.88
N ASP A 934 35.97 1.87 -14.65
CA ASP A 934 37.08 2.11 -15.58
C ASP A 934 38.01 0.90 -15.64
N ARG A 935 38.31 0.30 -14.48
CA ARG A 935 39.07 -0.96 -14.40
C ARG A 935 38.39 -2.10 -15.15
N ALA A 936 37.09 -2.29 -14.94
CA ALA A 936 36.32 -3.32 -15.63
C ALA A 936 36.25 -3.07 -17.14
N ALA A 937 36.05 -1.81 -17.58
CA ALA A 937 36.04 -1.46 -19.00
C ALA A 937 37.38 -1.76 -19.67
N ARG A 938 38.51 -1.42 -19.02
CA ARG A 938 39.86 -1.76 -19.50
C ARG A 938 40.04 -3.28 -19.62
N LEU A 939 39.63 -4.03 -18.60
CA LEU A 939 39.73 -5.49 -18.61
C LEU A 939 38.85 -6.13 -19.69
N VAL A 940 37.61 -5.68 -19.86
CA VAL A 940 36.73 -6.18 -20.93
C VAL A 940 37.35 -5.90 -22.30
N ALA A 941 37.85 -4.70 -22.56
CA ALA A 941 38.50 -4.37 -23.84
C ALA A 941 39.72 -5.26 -24.10
N ALA A 942 40.54 -5.52 -23.07
CA ALA A 942 41.69 -6.41 -23.20
C ALA A 942 41.29 -7.88 -23.45
N LEU A 943 40.24 -8.37 -22.80
CA LEU A 943 39.67 -9.71 -23.02
C LEU A 943 39.03 -9.84 -24.42
N GLU A 944 38.38 -8.79 -24.91
CA GLU A 944 37.80 -8.73 -26.26
C GLU A 944 38.89 -8.73 -27.34
N ALA A 945 40.05 -8.13 -27.07
CA ALA A 945 41.21 -8.16 -27.98
C ALA A 945 42.05 -9.45 -27.91
N ALA A 946 41.94 -10.22 -26.82
CA ALA A 946 42.69 -11.46 -26.62
C ALA A 946 42.09 -12.68 -27.34
N ASP A 947 42.88 -13.75 -27.47
CA ASP A 947 42.42 -15.05 -27.96
C ASP A 947 41.28 -15.60 -27.11
N LYS A 948 40.24 -16.13 -27.76
CA LYS A 948 39.00 -16.62 -27.12
C LYS A 948 39.19 -18.01 -26.52
N THR A 949 40.06 -18.12 -25.53
CA THR A 949 40.16 -19.31 -24.67
C THR A 949 38.87 -19.48 -23.86
N PRO A 950 38.57 -20.69 -23.37
CA PRO A 950 37.41 -20.93 -22.49
C PRO A 950 37.38 -19.98 -21.29
N GLU A 951 38.54 -19.67 -20.70
CA GLU A 951 38.67 -18.75 -19.57
C GLU A 951 38.35 -17.30 -19.97
N VAL A 952 38.86 -16.82 -21.11
CA VAL A 952 38.52 -15.48 -21.63
C VAL A 952 37.03 -15.38 -21.91
N GLN A 953 36.44 -16.41 -22.52
CA GLN A 953 35.00 -16.43 -22.81
C GLN A 953 34.18 -16.41 -21.51
N GLU A 954 34.58 -17.17 -20.49
CA GLU A 954 33.90 -17.15 -19.19
C GLU A 954 33.90 -15.75 -18.55
N PHE A 955 35.02 -15.03 -18.61
CA PHE A 955 35.08 -13.64 -18.11
C PHE A 955 34.18 -12.71 -18.92
N LEU A 956 34.09 -12.88 -20.24
CA LEU A 956 33.23 -12.08 -21.11
C LEU A 956 31.74 -12.35 -20.83
N ASP A 957 31.36 -13.61 -20.59
CA ASP A 957 29.99 -14.01 -20.23
C ASP A 957 29.59 -13.43 -18.86
N LYS A 958 30.55 -13.34 -17.94
CA LYS A 958 30.38 -12.80 -16.58
C LYS A 958 30.85 -11.35 -16.43
N LYS A 959 31.03 -10.60 -17.53
CA LYS A 959 31.65 -9.24 -17.50
C LYS A 959 30.96 -8.23 -16.58
N HIS A 960 29.66 -8.43 -16.32
CA HIS A 960 28.90 -7.60 -15.40
C HIS A 960 29.32 -7.77 -13.93
N TYR A 961 30.02 -8.85 -13.56
CA TYR A 961 30.57 -9.05 -12.21
C TYR A 961 31.95 -8.40 -12.01
N LEU A 962 32.60 -7.90 -13.05
CA LEU A 962 33.91 -7.27 -12.92
C LEU A 962 33.83 -5.94 -12.14
N VAL A 963 32.71 -5.24 -12.22
CA VAL A 963 32.48 -4.03 -11.40
C VAL A 963 32.05 -4.41 -9.97
N LYS A 964 32.70 -3.81 -8.97
CA LYS A 964 32.28 -3.94 -7.56
C LYS A 964 30.89 -3.35 -7.39
N ARG A 965 29.92 -4.18 -6.97
CA ARG A 965 28.56 -3.74 -6.68
C ARG A 965 28.50 -3.05 -5.32
N SER A 966 27.63 -2.06 -5.22
CA SER A 966 27.29 -1.39 -3.96
C SER A 966 25.97 -1.97 -3.47
N HIS A 967 26.00 -2.78 -2.42
CA HIS A 967 24.81 -3.45 -1.90
C HIS A 967 24.13 -2.55 -0.86
N TRP A 968 22.87 -2.20 -1.13
CA TRP A 968 22.05 -1.33 -0.30
C TRP A 968 20.78 -2.03 0.16
N ILE A 969 20.48 -1.89 1.45
CA ILE A 969 19.31 -2.47 2.11
C ILE A 969 18.47 -1.31 2.61
N PHE A 970 17.35 -1.05 1.93
CA PHE A 970 16.45 0.06 2.18
C PHE A 970 15.23 -0.37 2.98
N GLY A 971 14.84 0.39 3.99
CA GLY A 971 13.57 0.15 4.67
C GLY A 971 13.18 1.26 5.64
N GLY A 972 11.90 1.30 6.01
CA GLY A 972 11.39 2.23 7.01
C GLY A 972 11.71 1.79 8.44
N ASP A 973 11.33 2.62 9.41
CA ASP A 973 11.54 2.31 10.82
C ASP A 973 10.77 1.06 11.29
N GLY A 974 9.56 0.80 10.78
CA GLY A 974 8.82 -0.41 11.15
C GLY A 974 9.50 -1.72 10.76
N TRP A 975 10.28 -1.73 9.69
CA TRP A 975 11.12 -2.89 9.37
C TRP A 975 12.30 -2.98 10.34
N ALA A 976 13.12 -1.91 10.41
CA ALA A 976 14.40 -1.95 11.09
C ALA A 976 14.30 -2.05 12.62
N TYR A 977 13.26 -1.47 13.21
CA TYR A 977 13.10 -1.44 14.67
C TYR A 977 12.26 -2.60 15.18
N ASP A 978 11.29 -3.08 14.38
CA ASP A 978 10.28 -4.05 14.77
C ASP A 978 10.44 -5.40 14.04
N ILE A 979 9.78 -5.60 12.90
CA ILE A 979 9.57 -6.93 12.31
C ILE A 979 10.84 -7.57 11.76
N GLY A 980 11.70 -6.77 11.11
CA GLY A 980 12.95 -7.24 10.52
C GLY A 980 14.17 -7.00 11.40
N PHE A 981 13.99 -6.58 12.65
CA PHE A 981 15.12 -6.24 13.52
C PHE A 981 16.04 -7.43 13.80
N GLY A 982 15.49 -8.64 13.99
CA GLY A 982 16.31 -9.83 14.22
C GLY A 982 17.22 -10.17 13.04
N GLY A 983 16.67 -10.07 11.82
CA GLY A 983 17.43 -10.21 10.58
C GLY A 983 18.48 -9.12 10.40
N LEU A 984 18.08 -7.85 10.62
CA LEU A 984 18.98 -6.71 10.55
C LEU A 984 20.16 -6.85 11.52
N ASP A 985 19.90 -7.22 12.78
CA ASP A 985 20.93 -7.45 13.79
C ASP A 985 21.92 -8.53 13.35
N HIS A 986 21.43 -9.68 12.89
CA HIS A 986 22.27 -10.78 12.41
C HIS A 986 23.13 -10.36 11.21
N VAL A 987 22.55 -9.65 10.26
CA VAL A 987 23.21 -9.22 9.03
C VAL A 987 24.27 -8.15 9.32
N LEU A 988 24.02 -7.20 10.21
CA LEU A 988 25.04 -6.26 10.68
C LEU A 988 26.15 -6.98 11.47
N ALA A 989 25.81 -8.01 12.24
CA ALA A 989 26.79 -8.79 13.00
C ALA A 989 27.74 -9.61 12.11
N SER A 990 27.35 -9.92 10.86
CA SER A 990 28.14 -10.74 9.92
C SER A 990 29.51 -10.16 9.58
N GLY A 991 29.68 -8.83 9.66
CA GLY A 991 30.91 -8.15 9.28
C GLY A 991 31.10 -7.95 7.77
N GLU A 992 30.09 -8.27 6.96
CA GLU A 992 30.18 -8.21 5.50
C GLU A 992 29.93 -6.79 4.93
N ASP A 993 30.42 -6.51 3.72
CA ASP A 993 30.39 -5.19 3.07
C ASP A 993 29.01 -4.87 2.47
N ILE A 994 28.12 -4.39 3.33
CA ILE A 994 26.72 -4.07 3.03
C ILE A 994 26.29 -2.75 3.67
N ASN A 995 25.40 -2.01 3.00
CA ASN A 995 24.95 -0.70 3.44
C ASN A 995 23.45 -0.71 3.76
N VAL A 996 23.09 -0.49 5.01
CA VAL A 996 21.69 -0.36 5.44
C VAL A 996 21.30 1.11 5.55
N PHE A 997 20.18 1.48 4.93
CA PHE A 997 19.60 2.82 5.02
C PHE A 997 18.18 2.75 5.56
N VAL A 998 17.99 3.29 6.77
CA VAL A 998 16.70 3.35 7.47
C VAL A 998 16.08 4.73 7.28
N PHE A 999 14.92 4.77 6.62
CA PHE A 999 14.08 5.96 6.53
C PHE A 999 13.21 6.05 7.80
N ASP A 1000 13.70 6.75 8.82
CA ASP A 1000 13.05 6.81 10.13
C ASP A 1000 11.94 7.88 10.12
N THR A 1001 10.72 7.41 9.89
CA THR A 1001 9.50 8.22 9.94
C THR A 1001 8.84 8.17 11.31
N GLU A 1002 9.39 7.43 12.26
CA GLU A 1002 8.88 7.30 13.62
C GLU A 1002 7.46 6.69 13.75
N VAL A 1003 6.90 6.13 12.68
CA VAL A 1003 5.59 5.47 12.60
C VAL A 1003 5.54 4.53 11.38
N TYR A 1004 4.58 3.61 11.34
CA TYR A 1004 4.32 2.80 10.15
C TYR A 1004 3.54 3.63 9.12
N SER A 1005 4.27 4.49 8.40
CA SER A 1005 3.71 5.47 7.48
C SER A 1005 2.85 4.87 6.35
N ASN A 1006 3.16 3.65 5.90
CA ASN A 1006 2.43 3.03 4.78
C ASN A 1006 1.02 2.58 5.13
N THR A 1007 0.85 2.01 6.32
CA THR A 1007 -0.37 1.32 6.72
C THR A 1007 -1.34 2.21 7.47
N GLY A 1008 -1.03 3.50 7.67
CA GLY A 1008 -1.92 4.47 8.32
C GLY A 1008 -1.28 5.30 9.44
N GLY A 1009 -0.02 5.06 9.78
CA GLY A 1009 0.66 5.75 10.87
C GLY A 1009 0.46 5.07 12.23
N GLN A 1010 0.63 3.74 12.26
CA GLN A 1010 0.70 2.97 13.49
C GLN A 1010 1.99 3.25 14.28
N SER A 1011 1.92 3.04 15.58
CA SER A 1011 3.07 3.09 16.48
C SER A 1011 4.16 2.11 16.02
N SER A 1012 5.42 2.46 16.29
CA SER A 1012 6.58 1.60 16.09
C SER A 1012 7.49 1.69 17.31
N LYS A 1013 8.48 0.80 17.42
CA LYS A 1013 9.52 0.97 18.47
C LYS A 1013 10.36 2.23 18.25
N SER A 1014 10.30 2.86 17.08
CA SER A 1014 10.99 4.11 16.79
C SER A 1014 10.15 5.37 17.16
N THR A 1015 8.85 5.23 17.42
CA THR A 1015 7.97 6.31 17.89
C THR A 1015 8.40 6.85 19.28
N ASN A 1016 8.44 8.17 19.46
CA ASN A 1016 8.78 8.81 20.74
C ASN A 1016 7.59 8.83 21.73
N ILE A 1017 7.91 9.06 23.01
CA ILE A 1017 6.89 9.27 24.05
C ILE A 1017 6.01 10.47 23.69
N ALA A 1018 4.75 10.42 24.09
CA ALA A 1018 3.71 11.43 23.85
C ALA A 1018 3.21 11.54 22.41
N ALA A 1019 3.91 10.96 21.43
CA ALA A 1019 3.42 10.93 20.06
C ALA A 1019 2.14 10.08 20.00
N VAL A 1020 1.10 10.64 19.39
CA VAL A 1020 -0.16 9.97 19.07
C VAL A 1020 0.00 9.31 17.71
N ALA A 1021 -0.22 8.00 17.69
CA ALA A 1021 -0.25 7.14 16.53
C ALA A 1021 -1.36 6.10 16.73
N GLN A 1022 -1.72 5.35 15.70
CA GLN A 1022 -2.60 4.19 15.89
C GLN A 1022 -1.92 3.18 16.85
N PHE A 1023 -2.72 2.55 17.73
CA PHE A 1023 -2.26 1.73 18.87
C PHE A 1023 -1.49 2.48 19.97
N ALA A 1024 -1.40 3.80 19.84
CA ALA A 1024 -0.90 4.72 20.84
C ALA A 1024 -1.81 5.96 20.93
N ALA A 1025 -3.13 5.74 20.87
CA ALA A 1025 -4.14 6.81 20.79
C ALA A 1025 -4.05 7.81 21.96
N ALA A 1026 -3.63 7.35 23.14
CA ALA A 1026 -3.41 8.16 24.33
C ALA A 1026 -1.96 8.66 24.49
N GLY A 1027 -1.18 8.68 23.40
CA GLY A 1027 0.25 8.98 23.41
C GLY A 1027 1.09 7.78 23.85
N LYS A 1028 2.17 7.49 23.11
CA LYS A 1028 3.08 6.39 23.44
C LYS A 1028 3.73 6.59 24.81
N ARG A 1029 3.89 5.49 25.55
CA ARG A 1029 4.37 5.49 26.96
C ARG A 1029 5.82 5.06 27.13
N THR A 1030 6.39 4.40 26.13
CA THR A 1030 7.78 3.91 26.14
C THR A 1030 8.66 4.78 25.27
N LYS A 1031 9.92 4.97 25.68
CA LYS A 1031 10.91 5.75 24.90
C LYS A 1031 11.21 5.10 23.56
N LYS A 1032 11.71 5.91 22.62
CA LYS A 1032 12.22 5.43 21.33
C LYS A 1032 13.35 4.42 21.58
N LYS A 1033 13.31 3.28 20.89
CA LYS A 1033 14.39 2.30 20.87
C LYS A 1033 15.62 2.96 20.22
N ASP A 1034 16.79 2.80 20.84
CA ASP A 1034 18.03 3.39 20.33
C ASP A 1034 18.77 2.38 19.44
N LEU A 1035 18.33 2.26 18.19
CA LEU A 1035 18.90 1.30 17.22
C LEU A 1035 20.38 1.59 16.94
N GLY A 1036 20.74 2.87 16.84
CA GLY A 1036 22.11 3.26 16.56
C GLY A 1036 23.06 2.88 17.70
N MET A 1037 22.69 3.13 18.96
CA MET A 1037 23.48 2.69 20.11
C MET A 1037 23.60 1.16 20.18
N MET A 1038 22.53 0.43 19.86
CA MET A 1038 22.57 -1.04 19.80
C MET A 1038 23.57 -1.53 18.75
N ALA A 1039 23.53 -0.98 17.53
CA ALA A 1039 24.45 -1.36 16.46
C ALA A 1039 25.91 -0.97 16.76
N MET A 1040 26.15 0.17 17.42
CA MET A 1040 27.50 0.58 17.83
C MET A 1040 28.14 -0.39 18.83
N SER A 1041 27.35 -1.17 19.57
CA SER A 1041 27.88 -2.13 20.56
C SER A 1041 28.74 -3.24 19.95
N TYR A 1042 28.54 -3.58 18.67
CA TYR A 1042 29.42 -4.51 17.94
C TYR A 1042 30.85 -3.95 17.78
N GLY A 1043 31.00 -2.63 17.67
CA GLY A 1043 32.28 -1.95 17.53
C GLY A 1043 32.91 -2.02 16.13
N TYR A 1044 32.45 -2.91 15.25
CA TYR A 1044 32.88 -3.06 13.85
C TYR A 1044 31.78 -2.72 12.83
N VAL A 1045 30.64 -2.20 13.28
CA VAL A 1045 29.59 -1.68 12.40
C VAL A 1045 29.77 -0.18 12.27
N TYR A 1046 29.83 0.35 11.05
CA TYR A 1046 29.75 1.79 10.83
C TYR A 1046 28.32 2.26 11.12
N VAL A 1047 28.14 3.27 11.96
CA VAL A 1047 26.78 3.76 12.32
C VAL A 1047 26.72 5.27 12.16
N ALA A 1048 25.70 5.79 11.49
CA ALA A 1048 25.46 7.22 11.38
C ALA A 1048 23.99 7.59 11.57
N GLN A 1049 23.75 8.70 12.25
CA GLN A 1049 22.43 9.32 12.34
C GLN A 1049 22.45 10.67 11.62
N VAL A 1050 21.54 10.85 10.65
CA VAL A 1050 21.58 11.95 9.69
C VAL A 1050 20.23 12.68 9.59
N ALA A 1051 20.27 13.96 9.20
CA ALA A 1051 19.08 14.74 8.83
C ALA A 1051 19.45 15.78 7.76
N MET A 1052 18.95 15.60 6.54
CA MET A 1052 19.32 16.37 5.34
C MET A 1052 19.14 17.89 5.52
N GLY A 1053 18.01 18.30 6.10
CA GLY A 1053 17.66 19.69 6.31
C GLY A 1053 18.48 20.37 7.41
N ALA A 1054 19.01 19.58 8.35
CA ALA A 1054 19.87 20.09 9.42
C ALA A 1054 21.31 20.33 8.94
N ASP A 1055 21.93 19.32 8.31
CA ASP A 1055 23.30 19.46 7.78
C ASP A 1055 23.53 18.56 6.54
N LYS A 1056 23.54 19.19 5.37
CA LYS A 1056 23.77 18.53 4.09
C LYS A 1056 25.19 17.99 3.95
N ASN A 1057 26.19 18.63 4.56
CA ASN A 1057 27.58 18.19 4.48
C ASN A 1057 27.82 16.99 5.38
N GLN A 1058 27.21 16.97 6.57
CA GLN A 1058 27.24 15.81 7.47
C GLN A 1058 26.62 14.58 6.78
N LEU A 1059 25.48 14.75 6.10
CA LEU A 1059 24.85 13.69 5.31
C LEU A 1059 25.79 13.16 4.22
N MET A 1060 26.38 14.05 3.41
CA MET A 1060 27.32 13.66 2.35
C MET A 1060 28.49 12.86 2.93
N LYS A 1061 29.09 13.35 4.01
CA LYS A 1061 30.20 12.69 4.69
C LYS A 1061 29.79 11.30 5.18
N ALA A 1062 28.66 11.19 5.89
CA ALA A 1062 28.18 9.94 6.44
C ALA A 1062 27.94 8.87 5.37
N ILE A 1063 27.31 9.23 4.25
CA ILE A 1063 27.05 8.32 3.13
C ILE A 1063 28.35 7.87 2.47
N THR A 1064 29.27 8.79 2.21
CA THR A 1064 30.54 8.44 1.54
C THR A 1064 31.47 7.61 2.43
N GLU A 1065 31.46 7.84 3.74
CA GLU A 1065 32.20 7.02 4.70
C GLU A 1065 31.60 5.62 4.82
N ALA A 1066 30.27 5.51 4.92
CA ALA A 1066 29.56 4.23 4.99
C ALA A 1066 29.83 3.33 3.79
N GLU A 1067 29.68 3.85 2.56
CA GLU A 1067 29.84 3.03 1.35
C GLU A 1067 31.31 2.62 1.10
N ALA A 1068 32.25 3.43 1.59
CA ALA A 1068 33.67 3.14 1.47
C ALA A 1068 34.16 2.18 2.57
N TYR A 1069 33.39 1.99 3.66
CA TYR A 1069 33.75 1.10 4.75
C TYR A 1069 33.68 -0.35 4.28
N PRO A 1070 34.76 -1.16 4.38
CA PRO A 1070 34.77 -2.55 3.94
C PRO A 1070 34.13 -3.46 5.01
N GLY A 1071 32.85 -3.20 5.30
CA GLY A 1071 32.10 -3.88 6.35
C GLY A 1071 30.67 -3.34 6.46
N PRO A 1072 29.94 -3.71 7.52
CA PRO A 1072 28.53 -3.40 7.63
C PRO A 1072 28.34 -1.94 8.04
N SER A 1073 27.44 -1.25 7.32
CA SER A 1073 27.11 0.14 7.56
C SER A 1073 25.61 0.30 7.85
N LEU A 1074 25.27 1.12 8.86
CA LEU A 1074 23.90 1.49 9.21
C LEU A 1074 23.77 3.02 9.21
N ILE A 1075 22.90 3.54 8.35
CA ILE A 1075 22.52 4.96 8.33
C ILE A 1075 21.04 5.09 8.72
N ILE A 1076 20.77 5.89 9.76
CA ILE A 1076 19.42 6.20 10.25
C ILE A 1076 19.11 7.65 9.89
N ALA A 1077 18.14 7.87 9.01
CA ALA A 1077 17.82 9.19 8.48
C ALA A 1077 16.44 9.67 8.95
N TYR A 1078 16.36 10.85 9.56
CA TYR A 1078 15.07 11.45 9.91
C TYR A 1078 14.27 11.81 8.66
N ALA A 1079 13.08 11.22 8.52
CA ALA A 1079 12.23 11.35 7.35
C ALA A 1079 10.85 11.94 7.75
N PRO A 1080 10.65 13.26 7.60
CA PRO A 1080 9.36 13.90 7.83
C PRO A 1080 8.25 13.27 6.99
N CYS A 1081 7.09 13.07 7.60
CA CYS A 1081 5.97 12.38 6.99
C CYS A 1081 4.65 13.14 7.18
N ILE A 1082 3.71 12.93 6.27
CA ILE A 1082 2.33 13.45 6.41
C ILE A 1082 1.66 12.97 7.71
N ASN A 1083 2.04 11.79 8.23
CA ASN A 1083 1.52 11.24 9.49
C ASN A 1083 2.00 12.04 10.72
N HIS A 1084 3.06 12.85 10.61
CA HIS A 1084 3.45 13.78 11.68
C HIS A 1084 2.43 14.92 11.80
N GLY A 1085 1.75 15.25 10.70
CA GLY A 1085 0.85 16.39 10.61
C GLY A 1085 1.59 17.70 10.90
N ILE A 1086 2.68 17.94 10.17
CA ILE A 1086 3.48 19.17 10.27
C ILE A 1086 2.59 20.37 9.97
N LYS A 1087 2.38 21.25 10.96
CA LYS A 1087 1.44 22.38 10.83
C LYS A 1087 1.86 23.37 9.74
N ALA A 1088 3.18 23.52 9.53
CA ALA A 1088 3.73 24.37 8.50
C ALA A 1088 3.65 23.75 7.08
N GLY A 1089 3.19 22.51 6.97
CA GLY A 1089 3.04 21.76 5.72
C GLY A 1089 4.31 21.04 5.26
N MET A 1090 4.15 20.06 4.36
CA MET A 1090 5.26 19.26 3.84
C MET A 1090 6.24 20.05 2.95
N GLY A 1091 5.88 21.27 2.54
CA GLY A 1091 6.80 22.21 1.89
C GLY A 1091 7.91 22.74 2.81
N LYS A 1092 7.79 22.48 4.11
CA LYS A 1092 8.76 22.80 5.16
C LYS A 1092 9.45 21.57 5.71
N ALA A 1093 9.42 20.43 5.02
CA ALA A 1093 10.00 19.18 5.51
C ALA A 1093 11.51 19.33 5.84
N GLN A 1094 12.27 20.05 5.01
CA GLN A 1094 13.69 20.33 5.28
C GLN A 1094 13.87 21.22 6.53
N GLU A 1095 13.04 22.24 6.69
CA GLU A 1095 13.07 23.08 7.90
C GLU A 1095 12.69 22.28 9.14
N GLU A 1096 11.73 21.35 9.05
CA GLU A 1096 11.34 20.50 10.17
C GLU A 1096 12.49 19.57 10.61
N GLN A 1097 13.27 19.03 9.66
CA GLN A 1097 14.50 18.29 9.98
C GLN A 1097 15.54 19.17 10.69
N ARG A 1098 15.70 20.43 10.25
CA ARG A 1098 16.61 21.39 10.89
C ARG A 1098 16.17 21.70 12.33
N ARG A 1099 14.87 21.95 12.53
CA ARG A 1099 14.26 22.21 13.86
C ARG A 1099 14.40 21.01 14.79
N ALA A 1100 14.16 19.79 14.30
CA ALA A 1100 14.34 18.57 15.09
C ALA A 1100 15.74 18.46 15.69
N VAL A 1101 16.78 18.78 14.90
CA VAL A 1101 18.16 18.80 15.40
C VAL A 1101 18.44 19.99 16.31
N ALA A 1102 18.01 21.19 15.92
CA ALA A 1102 18.23 22.41 16.72
C ALA A 1102 17.54 22.40 18.09
N ALA A 1103 16.45 21.63 18.23
CA ALA A 1103 15.70 21.43 19.46
C ALA A 1103 16.22 20.25 20.31
N GLY A 1104 17.17 19.45 19.82
CA GLY A 1104 17.66 18.26 20.52
C GLY A 1104 16.72 17.06 20.49
N TYR A 1105 15.73 17.08 19.59
CA TYR A 1105 14.85 15.94 19.32
C TYR A 1105 15.58 14.82 18.57
N TRP A 1106 16.46 15.22 17.64
CA TRP A 1106 17.28 14.32 16.82
C TRP A 1106 18.75 14.74 16.89
N ASP A 1107 19.65 13.83 17.24
CA ASP A 1107 21.08 14.12 17.25
C ASP A 1107 21.73 13.66 15.93
N LEU A 1108 22.77 14.36 15.49
CA LEU A 1108 23.62 13.93 14.37
C LEU A 1108 24.91 13.36 14.92
N TYR A 1109 25.29 12.16 14.51
CA TYR A 1109 26.54 11.52 14.90
C TYR A 1109 27.01 10.50 13.86
N ARG A 1110 28.29 10.11 13.97
CA ARG A 1110 28.91 9.02 13.23
C ARG A 1110 29.81 8.19 14.16
N PHE A 1111 29.79 6.89 13.97
CA PHE A 1111 30.70 5.92 14.55
C PHE A 1111 31.43 5.20 13.41
N ASN A 1112 32.74 5.41 13.32
CA ASN A 1112 33.58 4.90 12.24
C ASN A 1112 34.65 3.95 12.78
N PRO A 1113 34.48 2.62 12.61
CA PRO A 1113 35.43 1.62 13.10
C PRO A 1113 36.87 1.80 12.59
N VAL A 1114 37.06 2.32 11.37
CA VAL A 1114 38.40 2.55 10.77
C VAL A 1114 39.23 3.55 11.59
N LEU A 1115 38.57 4.50 12.26
CA LEU A 1115 39.27 5.45 13.13
C LEU A 1115 39.78 4.75 14.39
N LYS A 1116 39.02 3.79 14.93
CA LYS A 1116 39.44 2.98 16.08
C LYS A 1116 40.70 2.17 15.77
N GLU A 1117 40.77 1.56 14.58
CA GLU A 1117 41.96 0.83 14.10
C GLU A 1117 43.20 1.73 13.99
N LYS A 1118 42.99 3.03 13.72
CA LYS A 1118 44.06 4.04 13.67
C LYS A 1118 44.37 4.67 15.04
N GLY A 1119 43.81 4.14 16.13
CA GLY A 1119 43.99 4.71 17.48
C GLY A 1119 43.32 6.07 17.68
N MET A 1120 42.35 6.42 16.83
CA MET A 1120 41.57 7.66 16.92
C MET A 1120 40.18 7.39 17.50
N ASN A 1121 39.51 8.43 17.98
CA ASN A 1121 38.13 8.32 18.46
C ASN A 1121 37.20 7.90 17.29
N PRO A 1122 36.53 6.74 17.37
CA PRO A 1122 35.59 6.31 16.34
C PRO A 1122 34.28 7.09 16.37
N PHE A 1123 33.89 7.68 17.50
CA PHE A 1123 32.62 8.37 17.67
C PHE A 1123 32.76 9.89 17.53
N SER A 1124 31.85 10.50 16.77
CA SER A 1124 31.76 11.94 16.54
C SER A 1124 30.32 12.39 16.73
N LEU A 1125 30.03 13.19 17.75
CA LEU A 1125 28.75 13.89 17.89
C LEU A 1125 28.79 15.16 17.01
N ASP A 1126 28.23 15.06 15.81
CA ASP A 1126 28.30 16.12 14.80
C ASP A 1126 27.30 17.27 15.09
N SER A 1127 26.23 17.00 15.85
CA SER A 1127 25.24 18.02 16.25
C SER A 1127 25.71 18.86 17.45
N LYS A 1128 25.53 20.18 17.34
CA LYS A 1128 25.82 21.14 18.43
C LYS A 1128 24.80 21.04 19.55
N GLU A 1129 25.10 21.67 20.69
CA GLU A 1129 24.12 21.80 21.77
C GLU A 1129 22.81 22.43 21.27
N PRO A 1130 21.64 21.88 21.65
CA PRO A 1130 20.34 22.41 21.26
C PRO A 1130 20.16 23.87 21.71
N LYS A 1131 19.53 24.68 20.84
CA LYS A 1131 19.26 26.11 21.09
C LYS A 1131 17.78 26.46 20.96
N GLU A 1132 16.99 25.61 20.32
CA GLU A 1132 15.55 25.81 20.16
C GLU A 1132 14.77 25.04 21.22
N SER A 1133 13.54 25.50 21.49
CA SER A 1133 12.64 24.87 22.46
C SER A 1133 12.17 23.50 21.96
N PHE A 1134 12.40 22.47 22.77
CA PHE A 1134 11.93 21.11 22.51
C PHE A 1134 10.41 21.05 22.41
N GLN A 1135 9.70 21.74 23.31
CA GLN A 1135 8.24 21.72 23.36
C GLN A 1135 7.62 22.49 22.18
N ASP A 1136 8.25 23.57 21.71
CA ASP A 1136 7.78 24.29 20.52
C ASP A 1136 7.95 23.45 19.25
N PHE A 1137 8.98 22.59 19.20
CA PHE A 1137 9.11 21.58 18.15
C PHE A 1137 7.94 20.59 18.21
N LEU A 1138 7.69 19.95 19.35
CA LEU A 1138 6.56 19.02 19.52
C LEU A 1138 5.23 19.65 19.10
N MET A 1139 4.96 20.88 19.57
CA MET A 1139 3.72 21.60 19.27
C MET A 1139 3.61 22.06 17.80
N GLY A 1140 4.70 21.98 17.02
CA GLY A 1140 4.71 22.16 15.57
C GLY A 1140 4.03 21.03 14.79
N GLU A 1141 3.82 19.87 15.43
CA GLU A 1141 3.28 18.67 14.80
C GLU A 1141 1.94 18.24 15.43
N VAL A 1142 0.98 17.85 14.60
CA VAL A 1142 -0.35 17.42 15.07
C VAL A 1142 -0.27 16.15 15.90
N ARG A 1143 0.68 15.24 15.64
CA ARG A 1143 0.85 13.99 16.42
C ARG A 1143 1.15 14.22 17.90
N TYR A 1144 1.63 15.40 18.29
CA TYR A 1144 1.77 15.79 19.71
C TYR A 1144 0.68 16.77 20.13
N ALA A 1145 0.39 17.79 19.30
CA ALA A 1145 -0.60 18.81 19.64
C ALA A 1145 -2.02 18.24 19.85
N SER A 1146 -2.36 17.12 19.20
CA SER A 1146 -3.63 16.41 19.39
C SER A 1146 -3.78 15.86 20.81
N LEU A 1147 -2.71 15.32 21.40
CA LEU A 1147 -2.69 14.83 22.78
C LEU A 1147 -2.95 15.98 23.76
N LYS A 1148 -2.25 17.11 23.59
CA LYS A 1148 -2.45 18.31 24.43
C LYS A 1148 -3.89 18.79 24.42
N LYS A 1149 -4.57 18.66 23.28
CA LYS A 1149 -5.98 19.03 23.13
C LYS A 1149 -6.93 18.00 23.77
N ALA A 1150 -6.62 16.70 23.65
CA ALA A 1150 -7.48 15.63 24.14
C ALA A 1150 -7.34 15.37 25.65
N ALA A 1151 -6.11 15.43 26.17
CA ALA A 1151 -5.77 15.15 27.57
C ALA A 1151 -4.63 16.08 28.05
N PRO A 1152 -4.93 17.34 28.42
CA PRO A 1152 -3.92 18.37 28.66
C PRO A 1152 -2.90 18.05 29.76
N GLU A 1153 -3.34 17.43 30.87
CA GLU A 1153 -2.49 17.07 32.02
C GLU A 1153 -1.53 15.93 31.66
N VAL A 1154 -2.07 14.87 31.03
CA VAL A 1154 -1.28 13.74 30.53
C VAL A 1154 -0.24 14.20 29.50
N ALA A 1155 -0.61 15.16 28.64
CA ALA A 1155 0.31 15.71 27.67
C ALA A 1155 1.48 16.45 28.31
N GLU A 1156 1.26 17.25 29.37
CA GLU A 1156 2.35 17.95 30.08
C GLU A 1156 3.34 16.98 30.69
N GLU A 1157 2.83 15.94 31.37
CA GLU A 1157 3.66 14.90 31.97
C GLU A 1157 4.50 14.19 30.90
N LEU A 1158 3.85 13.74 29.83
CA LEU A 1158 4.52 13.01 28.76
C LEU A 1158 5.49 13.89 27.97
N PHE A 1159 5.16 15.15 27.66
CA PHE A 1159 6.09 16.07 26.98
C PHE A 1159 7.34 16.34 27.82
N ALA A 1160 7.17 16.60 29.12
CA ALA A 1160 8.30 16.77 30.03
C ALA A 1160 9.15 15.50 30.09
N LYS A 1161 8.51 14.31 30.09
CA LYS A 1161 9.23 13.04 30.03
C LYS A 1161 9.99 12.87 28.71
N THR A 1162 9.37 13.14 27.57
CA THR A 1162 10.01 13.04 26.24
C THR A 1162 11.24 13.95 26.16
N GLU A 1163 11.14 15.17 26.66
CA GLU A 1163 12.25 16.12 26.70
C GLU A 1163 13.39 15.64 27.62
N ARG A 1164 13.07 15.09 28.79
CA ARG A 1164 14.07 14.50 29.70
C ARG A 1164 14.78 13.31 29.05
N ASP A 1165 14.03 12.37 28.48
CA ASP A 1165 14.58 11.18 27.82
C ASP A 1165 15.51 11.57 26.65
N ALA A 1166 15.16 12.61 25.88
CA ALA A 1166 16.01 13.13 24.81
C ALA A 1166 17.31 13.75 25.34
N LYS A 1167 17.25 14.53 26.43
CA LYS A 1167 18.44 15.08 27.10
C LYS A 1167 19.34 13.97 27.66
N GLU A 1168 18.76 12.95 28.29
CA GLU A 1168 19.51 11.79 28.81
C GLU A 1168 20.19 11.00 27.69
N ARG A 1169 19.50 10.77 26.56
CA ARG A 1169 20.08 10.12 25.38
C ARG A 1169 21.27 10.93 24.85
N ARG A 1170 21.12 12.24 24.66
CA ARG A 1170 22.23 13.09 24.20
C ARG A 1170 23.42 13.05 25.18
N LEU A 1171 23.17 13.10 26.49
CA LEU A 1171 24.23 12.97 27.50
C LEU A 1171 24.98 11.63 27.39
N SER A 1172 24.29 10.55 27.01
CA SER A 1172 24.95 9.26 26.76
C SER A 1172 25.91 9.33 25.57
N TYR A 1173 25.57 10.07 24.51
CA TYR A 1173 26.46 10.29 23.35
C TYR A 1173 27.65 11.18 23.71
N VAL A 1174 27.44 12.22 24.52
CA VAL A 1174 28.54 13.06 25.02
C VAL A 1174 29.53 12.21 25.84
N ARG A 1175 29.03 11.39 26.77
CA ARG A 1175 29.87 10.46 27.55
C ARG A 1175 30.60 9.45 26.66
N LEU A 1176 29.95 8.97 25.60
CA LEU A 1176 30.58 8.05 24.64
C LEU A 1176 31.72 8.73 23.90
N GLN A 1177 31.52 9.97 23.44
CA GLN A 1177 32.57 10.76 22.80
C GLN A 1177 33.76 11.00 23.75
N GLU A 1178 33.50 11.51 24.96
CA GLU A 1178 34.53 11.75 25.99
C GLU A 1178 35.25 10.46 26.38
N GLY A 1179 34.51 9.34 26.50
CA GLY A 1179 35.07 8.03 26.83
C GLY A 1179 36.17 7.60 25.85
N PHE A 1180 35.96 7.78 24.54
CA PHE A 1180 36.99 7.48 23.54
C PHE A 1180 38.10 8.54 23.46
N GLU A 1181 37.85 9.79 23.86
CA GLU A 1181 38.90 10.82 23.95
C GLU A 1181 39.85 10.57 25.12
N ASN A 1182 39.34 9.98 26.22
CA ASN A 1182 40.06 9.73 27.47
C ASN A 1182 40.85 8.41 27.50
N ILE A 1183 40.68 7.52 26.51
CA ILE A 1183 41.42 6.23 26.40
C ILE A 1183 42.78 6.42 25.67
N LYS A 1184 43.21 7.67 25.42
CA LYS A 1184 44.48 8.00 24.75
C LYS A 1184 45.73 7.58 25.50
#